data_AF-A0A1J4KIT2-F1
#
_entry.id   AF-A0A1J4KIT2-F1
#
_cell.length_a   1.000
_cell.length_b   1.000
_cell.length_c   1.000
_cell.angle_alpha   90.00
_cell.angle_beta   90.00
_cell.angle_gamma   90.00
#
_symmetry.space_group_name_H-M   'P 1'
#
loop_
_entity.id
_entity.type
_entity.pdbx_description
1 polymer ?
#
loop_
_entity_poly.entity_id
_entity_poly.type
_entity_poly.pdbx_seq_one_letter_code
_entity_poly.pdbx_strand_id
1 'polypeptide(L)'
;MFSNDNFFSELQSKQKMLIFFIFAQTVFSEFVTNKPIEVTVNSSLLETIPIEEAVNYFNEFYQEGYSCLISSLNSLKTIPNDLETTIITFSKCLNPFQLNFMKYLLKFHYFSPRVAFYTSIQNITEHISYNFEPKHECHQFIDFTQKSIKVNEKCTIRPFISNPSSRKHQLLNGYGVELRPFKYSMEYGVKDSGSEYQPIKSRFEDDSRQFLDSLETLAGPIPSPKRLLKGFTGFMSELNDEDSKVNQLDALRDVAMNWPAAVSYVSLAEPDDEFNNDENDENIGVSPGSNVLLMNGRDIPISTLDPFIIASSYGEEINIMTVMKEKFNVPDQSINLLTRNSLNKPTLTVDIRKLPIMWANDLEKDKKYKKWSSKLDHLFGALKAPPKIRKNIINIVLVIDPAYPRDFAELIKAFNKINTGYAARLGVIIRPHLESENSTRIARAIYDTGDIFKLLQKLDLNANDPESSFAHAFEEITGKKWLDFTENSLQVINESLQKLEATGIEAPSLWVNGVVRTGSEVFDYFEVASIEALRTAREIIPQGFEGDILDLILTRIKAVSKIVSDVHVKPPNSLKITQYSIEELSKLAEFVQTQSIDLIDAEFPHATAFIVFNRNRAKIEANIRKYFSEPHKTPVRIAFLDSMPQEFMKGIDYLIDSDAIMVINGRIIPINEDFDSFNEAFDWQATTELATIIRKLQLTSNLQGEKLDRLRHDIHTFWSMILLSFSSNGVRRRHFHPNTFDQDNPAVIIDGNPDSFFHIEAILDPFSKEFQKVSGLLSELAKLELADIAIRLNPPTTLSKLPSSFYRYVTKEAAVFTFLDPNVTYSVIPEPPETWLLEQTVADVDIDNILARELKEGTYRISLKLSHIITEGSAIDDTGKHCDGATLLLYNNLNNNNKNEEKCITDTIVMRNLGYWQLKTYPGLFKIKSTNFEMSRETEELAVASFTWNQHILKLHRPKGDQPVQKFDAKDDGKIHIFAVASGRLYERLARIMMLSAMKQTGPNVTCKFWLFQSFLSPHFRTTLDAMSRKYKMEYELVAYRWPHWLRRQTEKQRITWGNKILFLDVLFPLNLQRVIYVDSDQTIRTNMRELMTMDFQGAPYAFTPFCDSRTETEPYRFWKKGFWLDHLRGKPYHISALFAIDLNRFREMSAGDWLRYYYASLAADSNSLANLDQDLPNFAQDKIPIFSLSQDWLWCETWCSDDTMDSAKTIDLCNNPLTKRPKLEIAQTRIKEWPSLDDEQRLFEGEAKLVYDEEL
;
A
#
# COMPACT_ATOMS: atom_id res chain seq x y z
N MET A 1 -61.31 50.13 5.56
CA MET A 1 -60.51 51.16 4.88
C MET A 1 -59.10 50.61 4.78
N PHE A 2 -58.66 50.34 3.56
CA PHE A 2 -57.35 49.81 3.21
C PHE A 2 -56.22 50.78 3.61
N SER A 3 -55.10 50.26 4.11
CA SER A 3 -53.79 50.89 3.94
C SER A 3 -52.67 49.84 3.96
N ASN A 4 -52.38 49.29 2.79
CA ASN A 4 -51.06 49.12 2.15
C ASN A 4 -49.79 48.81 2.98
N ASP A 5 -49.79 47.75 3.80
CA ASP A 5 -48.51 47.19 4.30
C ASP A 5 -47.94 46.06 3.40
N ASN A 6 -48.75 45.48 2.50
CA ASN A 6 -48.26 44.42 1.59
C ASN A 6 -47.47 44.92 0.37
N PHE A 7 -47.55 46.21 0.03
CA PHE A 7 -46.86 46.73 -1.16
C PHE A 7 -45.38 47.04 -0.91
N PHE A 8 -44.99 47.34 0.34
CA PHE A 8 -43.61 47.69 0.69
C PHE A 8 -42.73 46.46 0.99
N SER A 9 -43.29 45.35 1.48
CA SER A 9 -42.52 44.11 1.69
C SER A 9 -42.22 43.39 0.37
N GLU A 10 -43.16 43.42 -0.59
CA GLU A 10 -42.94 42.90 -1.95
C GLU A 10 -41.96 43.75 -2.76
N LEU A 11 -41.96 45.09 -2.60
CA LEU A 11 -40.96 45.94 -3.26
C LEU A 11 -39.56 45.80 -2.66
N GLN A 12 -39.43 45.56 -1.35
CA GLN A 12 -38.13 45.31 -0.72
C GLN A 12 -37.58 43.92 -1.04
N SER A 13 -38.44 42.89 -1.18
CA SER A 13 -37.99 41.57 -1.63
C SER A 13 -37.61 41.61 -3.13
N LYS A 14 -38.39 42.31 -3.96
CA LYS A 14 -38.07 42.49 -5.40
C LYS A 14 -36.88 43.42 -5.64
N GLN A 15 -36.65 44.46 -4.83
CA GLN A 15 -35.43 45.29 -4.93
C GLN A 15 -34.19 44.60 -4.37
N LYS A 16 -34.30 43.78 -3.30
CA LYS A 16 -33.19 42.92 -2.88
C LYS A 16 -32.89 41.85 -3.92
N MET A 17 -33.92 41.26 -4.53
CA MET A 17 -33.75 40.29 -5.62
C MET A 17 -33.17 40.97 -6.88
N LEU A 18 -33.57 42.20 -7.23
CA LEU A 18 -33.03 42.95 -8.37
C LEU A 18 -31.62 43.49 -8.12
N ILE A 19 -31.29 43.92 -6.90
CA ILE A 19 -29.91 44.30 -6.52
C ILE A 19 -29.02 43.05 -6.41
N PHE A 20 -29.56 41.90 -6.00
CA PHE A 20 -28.86 40.61 -6.06
C PHE A 20 -28.66 40.16 -7.51
N PHE A 21 -29.64 40.34 -8.41
CA PHE A 21 -29.50 40.09 -9.85
C PHE A 21 -28.53 41.05 -10.54
N ILE A 22 -28.50 42.33 -10.14
CA ILE A 22 -27.61 43.36 -10.71
C ILE A 22 -26.18 43.25 -10.15
N PHE A 23 -25.98 42.77 -8.90
CA PHE A 23 -24.65 42.40 -8.39
C PHE A 23 -24.19 41.00 -8.83
N ALA A 24 -25.11 40.08 -9.11
CA ALA A 24 -24.80 38.74 -9.62
C ALA A 24 -24.33 38.76 -11.09
N GLN A 25 -24.60 39.82 -11.85
CA GLN A 25 -24.09 39.98 -13.22
C GLN A 25 -22.57 40.17 -13.33
N THR A 26 -21.84 40.18 -12.21
CA THR A 26 -20.37 40.21 -12.19
C THR A 26 -19.82 39.02 -11.42
N VAL A 27 -20.00 37.82 -11.99
CA VAL A 27 -19.03 36.71 -12.20
C VAL A 27 -19.89 35.45 -12.43
N PHE A 28 -20.59 35.41 -13.56
CA PHE A 28 -21.08 34.15 -14.09
C PHE A 28 -19.92 33.52 -14.87
N SER A 29 -19.38 32.39 -14.41
CA SER A 29 -18.48 31.59 -15.25
C SER A 29 -19.34 30.85 -16.26
N GLU A 30 -19.42 31.36 -17.49
CA GLU A 30 -19.92 30.57 -18.61
C GLU A 30 -18.94 29.41 -18.86
N PHE A 31 -19.34 28.21 -18.44
CA PHE A 31 -18.58 27.00 -18.69
C PHE A 31 -18.59 26.66 -20.18
N VAL A 32 -17.47 26.14 -20.68
CA VAL A 32 -17.29 25.83 -22.11
C VAL A 32 -17.52 24.34 -22.35
N THR A 33 -18.48 24.00 -23.22
CA THR A 33 -18.83 22.61 -23.58
C THR A 33 -18.21 22.13 -24.89
N ASN A 34 -17.89 23.04 -25.81
CA ASN A 34 -17.40 22.72 -27.15
C ASN A 34 -15.87 22.54 -27.25
N LYS A 35 -15.18 22.41 -26.11
CA LYS A 35 -13.72 22.20 -26.03
C LYS A 35 -13.36 21.00 -25.14
N PRO A 36 -13.82 19.78 -25.48
CA PRO A 36 -13.57 18.62 -24.65
C PRO A 36 -12.09 18.20 -24.64
N ILE A 37 -11.65 17.66 -23.50
CA ILE A 37 -10.38 16.96 -23.36
C ILE A 37 -10.68 15.45 -23.28
N GLU A 38 -10.13 14.68 -24.20
CA GLU A 38 -10.27 13.22 -24.25
C GLU A 38 -8.96 12.55 -23.79
N VAL A 39 -9.05 11.62 -22.84
CA VAL A 39 -7.91 10.83 -22.36
C VAL A 39 -8.16 9.35 -22.60
N THR A 40 -7.24 8.68 -23.30
CA THR A 40 -7.31 7.25 -23.62
C THR A 40 -6.05 6.50 -23.16
N VAL A 41 -6.19 5.21 -22.87
CA VAL A 41 -5.05 4.31 -22.56
C VAL A 41 -5.05 3.17 -23.57
N ASN A 42 -4.05 3.16 -24.46
CA ASN A 42 -3.76 2.06 -25.36
C ASN A 42 -2.85 1.04 -24.68
N SER A 43 -2.95 -0.22 -25.04
CA SER A 43 -2.07 -1.28 -24.56
C SER A 43 -0.90 -1.52 -25.50
N SER A 44 0.22 -2.02 -24.97
CA SER A 44 1.21 -2.71 -25.80
C SER A 44 0.69 -4.07 -26.31
N LEU A 45 -0.35 -4.61 -25.67
CA LEU A 45 -1.03 -5.83 -26.09
C LEU A 45 -1.84 -5.61 -27.37
N LEU A 46 -1.94 -6.68 -28.15
CA LEU A 46 -2.78 -6.72 -29.35
C LEU A 46 -4.25 -6.88 -28.97
N GLU A 47 -5.10 -6.33 -29.82
CA GLU A 47 -6.55 -6.43 -29.70
C GLU A 47 -7.00 -7.90 -29.75
N THR A 48 -7.78 -8.29 -28.75
CA THR A 48 -8.40 -9.61 -28.60
C THR A 48 -9.84 -9.56 -29.08
N ILE A 49 -10.35 -10.70 -29.58
CA ILE A 49 -11.80 -10.85 -29.82
C ILE A 49 -12.46 -11.45 -28.58
N PRO A 50 -13.73 -11.11 -28.28
CA PRO A 50 -14.38 -11.52 -27.03
C PRO A 50 -14.37 -13.03 -26.77
N ILE A 51 -14.41 -13.88 -27.81
CA ILE A 51 -14.35 -15.34 -27.65
C ILE A 51 -12.96 -15.85 -27.21
N GLU A 52 -11.86 -15.20 -27.62
CA GLU A 52 -10.50 -15.53 -27.17
C GLU A 52 -10.39 -15.30 -25.65
N GLU A 53 -11.04 -14.27 -25.13
CA GLU A 53 -11.09 -13.97 -23.71
C GLU A 53 -12.12 -14.87 -22.97
N ALA A 54 -13.29 -15.11 -23.56
CA ALA A 54 -14.37 -15.89 -22.93
C ALA A 54 -13.97 -17.35 -22.66
N VAL A 55 -13.14 -17.96 -23.51
CA VAL A 55 -12.59 -19.31 -23.24
C VAL A 55 -11.82 -19.33 -21.92
N ASN A 56 -11.11 -18.25 -21.59
CA ASN A 56 -10.31 -18.17 -20.37
C ASN A 56 -11.16 -18.02 -19.09
N TYR A 57 -12.42 -17.60 -19.21
CA TYR A 57 -13.39 -17.68 -18.11
C TYR A 57 -13.55 -19.12 -17.61
N PHE A 58 -13.68 -20.08 -18.53
CA PHE A 58 -13.78 -21.50 -18.17
C PHE A 58 -12.45 -22.06 -17.64
N ASN A 59 -11.31 -21.54 -18.10
CA ASN A 59 -10.01 -21.96 -17.60
C ASN A 59 -9.82 -21.60 -16.11
N GLU A 60 -10.24 -20.39 -15.70
CA GLU A 60 -10.00 -19.86 -14.35
C GLU A 60 -11.19 -19.96 -13.41
N PHE A 61 -12.38 -19.55 -13.84
CA PHE A 61 -13.54 -19.36 -12.96
C PHE A 61 -14.58 -20.49 -13.03
N TYR A 62 -14.65 -21.25 -14.13
CA TYR A 62 -15.68 -22.29 -14.28
C TYR A 62 -15.20 -23.54 -15.03
N GLN A 63 -14.35 -24.32 -14.37
CA GLN A 63 -13.75 -25.53 -14.93
C GLN A 63 -14.77 -26.65 -15.20
N GLU A 64 -15.83 -26.76 -14.39
CA GLU A 64 -16.89 -27.77 -14.60
C GLU A 64 -17.65 -27.57 -15.92
N GLY A 65 -17.67 -26.34 -16.44
CA GLY A 65 -18.28 -25.99 -17.71
C GLY A 65 -17.52 -26.42 -18.96
N TYR A 66 -16.33 -27.05 -18.83
CA TYR A 66 -15.46 -27.35 -19.98
C TYR A 66 -16.12 -28.26 -21.03
N SER A 67 -16.91 -29.25 -20.58
CA SER A 67 -17.65 -30.13 -21.49
C SER A 67 -18.63 -29.35 -22.36
N CYS A 68 -19.34 -28.39 -21.76
CA CYS A 68 -20.26 -27.51 -22.48
C CYS A 68 -19.51 -26.52 -23.40
N LEU A 69 -18.40 -25.95 -22.94
CA LEU A 69 -17.50 -25.13 -23.74
C LEU A 69 -17.08 -25.85 -25.03
N ILE A 70 -16.52 -27.06 -24.92
CA ILE A 70 -16.04 -27.84 -26.06
C ILE A 70 -17.18 -28.17 -27.02
N SER A 71 -18.34 -28.61 -26.50
CA SER A 71 -19.50 -28.91 -27.34
C SER A 71 -20.00 -27.67 -28.09
N SER A 72 -19.96 -26.51 -27.43
CA SER A 72 -20.37 -25.23 -28.02
C SER A 72 -19.40 -24.82 -29.13
N LEU A 73 -18.08 -24.83 -28.85
CA LEU A 73 -17.04 -24.50 -29.83
C LEU A 73 -17.04 -25.42 -31.05
N ASN A 74 -17.14 -26.74 -30.85
CA ASN A 74 -17.19 -27.71 -31.95
C ASN A 74 -18.49 -27.62 -32.77
N SER A 75 -19.55 -27.04 -32.23
CA SER A 75 -20.82 -26.80 -32.93
C SER A 75 -20.84 -25.50 -33.75
N LEU A 76 -19.87 -24.60 -33.56
CA LEU A 76 -19.82 -23.31 -34.24
C LEU A 76 -19.56 -23.48 -35.75
N LYS A 77 -20.48 -22.95 -36.56
CA LYS A 77 -20.28 -22.81 -38.02
C LYS A 77 -19.44 -21.58 -38.37
N THR A 78 -19.54 -20.54 -37.55
CA THR A 78 -18.86 -19.25 -37.68
C THR A 78 -18.44 -18.81 -36.28
N ILE A 79 -17.20 -18.32 -36.15
CA ILE A 79 -16.68 -17.88 -34.86
C ILE A 79 -17.26 -16.48 -34.52
N PRO A 80 -17.87 -16.30 -33.34
CA PRO A 80 -18.29 -14.99 -32.82
C PRO A 80 -17.14 -13.99 -32.77
N ASN A 81 -17.38 -12.75 -33.19
CA ASN A 81 -16.38 -11.68 -33.16
C ASN A 81 -16.81 -10.45 -32.34
N ASP A 82 -18.03 -10.42 -31.82
CA ASP A 82 -18.56 -9.37 -30.95
C ASP A 82 -19.00 -9.95 -29.59
N LEU A 83 -19.21 -9.05 -28.62
CA LEU A 83 -19.54 -9.42 -27.25
C LEU A 83 -20.89 -10.15 -27.19
N GLU A 84 -21.94 -9.61 -27.80
CA GLU A 84 -23.30 -10.15 -27.70
C GLU A 84 -23.40 -11.57 -28.28
N THR A 85 -22.82 -11.81 -29.47
CA THR A 85 -22.82 -13.15 -30.06
C THR A 85 -21.98 -14.15 -29.26
N THR A 86 -20.90 -13.69 -28.61
CA THR A 86 -20.10 -14.51 -27.70
C THR A 86 -20.88 -14.89 -26.44
N ILE A 87 -21.55 -13.92 -25.81
CA ILE A 87 -22.42 -14.14 -24.65
C ILE A 87 -23.55 -15.12 -25.01
N ILE A 88 -24.23 -14.94 -26.15
CA ILE A 88 -25.30 -15.83 -26.62
C ILE A 88 -24.77 -17.26 -26.81
N THR A 89 -23.56 -17.41 -27.35
CA THR A 89 -22.93 -18.72 -27.57
C THR A 89 -22.79 -19.51 -26.27
N PHE A 90 -22.41 -18.85 -25.18
CA PHE A 90 -22.18 -19.50 -23.88
C PHE A 90 -23.35 -19.40 -22.90
N SER A 91 -24.44 -18.72 -23.25
CA SER A 91 -25.67 -18.61 -22.45
C SER A 91 -26.31 -19.96 -22.10
N LYS A 92 -26.02 -21.00 -22.89
CA LYS A 92 -26.48 -22.38 -22.62
C LYS A 92 -25.64 -23.11 -21.57
N CYS A 93 -24.42 -22.63 -21.33
CA CYS A 93 -23.47 -23.25 -20.41
C CYS A 93 -23.45 -22.56 -19.03
N LEU A 94 -23.89 -21.30 -18.98
CA LEU A 94 -23.74 -20.43 -17.82
C LEU A 94 -25.10 -19.97 -17.30
N ASN A 95 -25.23 -19.85 -15.98
CA ASN A 95 -26.39 -19.21 -15.37
C ASN A 95 -26.35 -17.67 -15.57
N PRO A 96 -27.45 -16.93 -15.33
CA PRO A 96 -27.49 -15.48 -15.55
C PRO A 96 -26.40 -14.71 -14.82
N PHE A 97 -26.08 -15.09 -13.58
CA PHE A 97 -25.06 -14.43 -12.77
C PHE A 97 -23.65 -14.64 -13.33
N GLN A 98 -23.30 -15.89 -13.68
CA GLN A 98 -22.04 -16.22 -14.36
C GLN A 98 -21.91 -15.50 -15.70
N LEU A 99 -23.02 -15.34 -16.43
CA LEU A 99 -23.05 -14.63 -17.70
C LEU A 99 -22.77 -13.13 -17.51
N ASN A 100 -23.36 -12.50 -16.49
CA ASN A 100 -23.09 -11.11 -16.15
C ASN A 100 -21.64 -10.92 -15.68
N PHE A 101 -21.09 -11.88 -14.95
CA PHE A 101 -19.67 -11.81 -14.53
C PHE A 101 -18.73 -11.99 -15.72
N MET A 102 -19.04 -12.88 -16.66
CA MET A 102 -18.30 -12.99 -17.91
C MET A 102 -18.38 -11.68 -18.72
N LYS A 103 -19.54 -11.03 -18.82
CA LYS A 103 -19.67 -9.70 -19.45
C LYS A 103 -18.75 -8.66 -18.81
N TYR A 104 -18.67 -8.63 -17.48
CA TYR A 104 -17.77 -7.76 -16.75
C TYR A 104 -16.30 -7.99 -17.09
N LEU A 105 -15.86 -9.25 -17.07
CA LEU A 105 -14.48 -9.62 -17.37
C LEU A 105 -14.09 -9.26 -18.81
N LEU A 106 -14.98 -9.50 -19.77
CA LEU A 106 -14.79 -9.16 -21.17
C LEU A 106 -14.78 -7.65 -21.40
N LYS A 107 -15.65 -6.90 -20.70
CA LYS A 107 -15.69 -5.43 -20.77
C LYS A 107 -14.39 -4.81 -20.30
N PHE A 108 -13.76 -5.35 -19.25
CA PHE A 108 -12.50 -4.85 -18.70
C PHE A 108 -11.25 -5.52 -19.27
N HIS A 109 -11.39 -6.33 -20.33
CA HIS A 109 -10.27 -7.03 -20.98
C HIS A 109 -9.39 -7.84 -20.01
N TYR A 110 -10.01 -8.46 -18.99
CA TYR A 110 -9.33 -9.16 -17.90
C TYR A 110 -8.38 -10.26 -18.42
N PHE A 111 -8.74 -10.92 -19.52
CA PHE A 111 -7.97 -12.05 -20.07
C PHE A 111 -7.05 -11.67 -21.23
N SER A 112 -7.02 -10.41 -21.66
CA SER A 112 -6.10 -9.95 -22.70
C SER A 112 -4.62 -10.25 -22.39
N PRO A 113 -4.10 -10.04 -21.17
CA PRO A 113 -2.74 -10.47 -20.79
C PRO A 113 -2.52 -11.98 -20.94
N ARG A 114 -3.56 -12.79 -20.74
CA ARG A 114 -3.46 -14.25 -20.84
C ARG A 114 -3.35 -14.72 -22.29
N VAL A 115 -4.10 -14.11 -23.19
CA VAL A 115 -3.96 -14.38 -24.64
C VAL A 115 -2.56 -13.97 -25.12
N ALA A 116 -2.05 -12.84 -24.65
CA ALA A 116 -0.68 -12.41 -24.93
C ALA A 116 0.37 -13.38 -24.35
N PHE A 117 0.17 -13.85 -23.11
CA PHE A 117 1.01 -14.86 -22.47
C PHE A 117 1.06 -16.15 -23.31
N TYR A 118 -0.10 -16.72 -23.70
CA TYR A 118 -0.16 -17.90 -24.56
C TYR A 118 0.52 -17.68 -25.91
N THR A 119 0.34 -16.51 -26.51
CA THR A 119 1.03 -16.14 -27.76
C THR A 119 2.54 -16.13 -27.59
N SER A 120 3.06 -15.73 -26.42
CA SER A 120 4.49 -15.73 -26.12
C SER A 120 5.08 -17.13 -25.95
N ILE A 121 4.29 -18.09 -25.43
CA ILE A 121 4.75 -19.45 -25.11
C ILE A 121 4.35 -20.52 -26.14
N GLN A 122 3.70 -20.14 -27.25
CA GLN A 122 3.15 -21.08 -28.24
C GLN A 122 4.17 -22.08 -28.82
N ASN A 123 5.46 -21.74 -28.79
CA ASN A 123 6.55 -22.58 -29.31
C ASN A 123 7.15 -23.54 -28.27
N ILE A 124 6.72 -23.48 -27.00
CA ILE A 124 7.19 -24.41 -25.97
C ILE A 124 6.57 -25.78 -26.21
N THR A 125 7.40 -26.81 -26.34
CA THR A 125 6.96 -28.20 -26.55
C THR A 125 6.64 -28.94 -25.25
N GLU A 126 7.10 -28.43 -24.11
CA GLU A 126 6.82 -29.01 -22.79
C GLU A 126 5.37 -28.78 -22.35
N HIS A 127 4.72 -29.83 -21.87
CA HIS A 127 3.36 -29.76 -21.33
C HIS A 127 3.38 -29.26 -19.87
N ILE A 128 3.57 -27.96 -19.71
CA ILE A 128 3.49 -27.29 -18.41
C ILE A 128 2.09 -26.68 -18.26
N SER A 129 1.36 -27.07 -17.21
CA SER A 129 0.11 -26.41 -16.80
C SER A 129 0.39 -25.32 -15.78
N TYR A 130 -0.26 -24.17 -15.93
CA TYR A 130 -0.13 -23.04 -15.01
C TYR A 130 -1.28 -23.03 -13.99
N ASN A 131 -1.12 -22.32 -12.86
CA ASN A 131 -2.08 -22.34 -11.76
C ASN A 131 -3.50 -21.87 -12.14
N PHE A 132 -3.63 -21.05 -13.19
CA PHE A 132 -4.90 -20.52 -13.70
C PHE A 132 -5.52 -21.40 -14.79
N GLU A 133 -4.98 -22.60 -15.03
CA GLU A 133 -5.45 -23.54 -16.03
C GLU A 133 -6.02 -24.82 -15.40
N PRO A 134 -7.00 -25.46 -16.05
CA PRO A 134 -7.42 -26.80 -15.66
C PRO A 134 -6.33 -27.83 -16.00
N LYS A 135 -6.18 -28.83 -15.14
CA LYS A 135 -5.16 -29.89 -15.26
C LYS A 135 -5.61 -31.02 -16.18
N HIS A 136 -5.69 -30.74 -17.47
CA HIS A 136 -6.03 -31.75 -18.49
C HIS A 136 -4.78 -32.49 -19.03
N GLU A 137 -5.00 -33.57 -19.79
CA GLU A 137 -3.93 -34.43 -20.33
C GLU A 137 -3.04 -33.73 -21.38
N CYS A 138 -3.56 -32.69 -22.03
CA CYS A 138 -2.87 -31.94 -23.08
C CYS A 138 -3.23 -30.46 -23.09
N HIS A 139 -2.50 -29.67 -23.88
CA HIS A 139 -2.79 -28.27 -24.14
C HIS A 139 -2.92 -28.07 -25.65
N GLN A 140 -3.94 -27.34 -26.09
CA GLN A 140 -4.19 -27.05 -27.50
C GLN A 140 -4.21 -25.55 -27.74
N PHE A 141 -3.23 -25.07 -28.51
CA PHE A 141 -3.21 -23.68 -28.98
C PHE A 141 -4.21 -23.49 -30.12
N ILE A 142 -5.13 -22.53 -29.99
CA ILE A 142 -6.18 -22.27 -30.98
C ILE A 142 -6.15 -20.81 -31.42
N ASP A 143 -6.13 -20.62 -32.73
CA ASP A 143 -6.33 -19.34 -33.40
C ASP A 143 -7.80 -19.19 -33.78
N PHE A 144 -8.50 -18.29 -33.10
CA PHE A 144 -9.93 -18.04 -33.28
C PHE A 144 -10.25 -17.13 -34.48
N THR A 145 -9.26 -16.76 -35.30
CA THR A 145 -9.50 -16.08 -36.59
C THR A 145 -9.82 -17.06 -37.74
N GLN A 146 -9.66 -18.36 -37.50
CA GLN A 146 -9.94 -19.39 -38.50
C GLN A 146 -11.45 -19.54 -38.78
N LYS A 147 -11.79 -20.02 -39.99
CA LYS A 147 -13.21 -20.20 -40.37
C LYS A 147 -13.93 -21.28 -39.55
N SER A 148 -13.21 -22.30 -39.12
CA SER A 148 -13.71 -23.37 -38.27
C SER A 148 -12.58 -23.89 -37.39
N ILE A 149 -12.94 -24.35 -36.20
CA ILE A 149 -12.02 -24.89 -35.21
C ILE A 149 -12.46 -26.29 -34.80
N LYS A 150 -11.49 -27.13 -34.41
CA LYS A 150 -11.74 -28.42 -33.79
C LYS A 150 -11.00 -28.49 -32.47
N VAL A 151 -11.73 -28.76 -31.41
CA VAL A 151 -11.21 -28.80 -30.05
C VAL A 151 -11.24 -30.24 -29.54
N ASN A 152 -10.14 -30.67 -28.95
CA ASN A 152 -10.05 -31.97 -28.27
C ASN A 152 -10.63 -31.88 -26.85
N GLU A 153 -11.50 -32.82 -26.49
CA GLU A 153 -12.14 -32.88 -25.17
C GLU A 153 -11.17 -33.09 -24.01
N LYS A 154 -9.97 -33.62 -24.29
CA LYS A 154 -8.93 -33.89 -23.29
C LYS A 154 -7.90 -32.78 -23.14
N CYS A 155 -8.02 -31.67 -23.87
CA CYS A 155 -7.01 -30.62 -23.84
C CYS A 155 -7.53 -29.31 -23.24
N THR A 156 -6.69 -28.65 -22.46
CA THR A 156 -6.87 -27.25 -22.09
C THR A 156 -6.67 -26.36 -23.31
N ILE A 157 -7.64 -25.49 -23.58
CA ILE A 157 -7.65 -24.57 -24.72
C ILE A 157 -6.83 -23.33 -24.38
N ARG A 158 -5.84 -23.03 -25.21
CA ARG A 158 -4.98 -21.84 -25.14
C ARG A 158 -5.22 -20.94 -26.36
N PRO A 159 -6.08 -19.90 -26.25
CA PRO A 159 -6.25 -18.93 -27.32
C PRO A 159 -4.95 -18.18 -27.59
N PHE A 160 -4.55 -18.03 -28.85
CA PHE A 160 -3.35 -17.27 -29.22
C PHE A 160 -3.54 -16.50 -30.53
N ILE A 161 -2.74 -15.46 -30.72
CA ILE A 161 -2.76 -14.63 -31.93
C ILE A 161 -1.68 -15.12 -32.89
N SER A 162 -2.10 -15.76 -33.98
CA SER A 162 -1.19 -16.31 -35.00
C SER A 162 -0.60 -15.25 -35.93
N ASN A 163 -1.35 -14.18 -36.22
CA ASN A 163 -0.93 -13.09 -37.11
C ASN A 163 -0.99 -11.72 -36.41
N PRO A 164 0.05 -11.34 -35.64
CA PRO A 164 0.14 -10.06 -34.93
C PRO A 164 -0.12 -8.84 -35.80
N SER A 165 0.39 -8.83 -37.05
CA SER A 165 0.33 -7.69 -37.95
C SER A 165 -1.08 -7.33 -38.43
N SER A 166 -2.06 -8.23 -38.25
CA SER A 166 -3.47 -7.98 -38.58
C SER A 166 -4.29 -7.36 -37.44
N ARG A 167 -3.74 -7.30 -36.22
CA ARG A 167 -4.43 -6.79 -35.03
C ARG A 167 -3.96 -5.38 -34.72
N LYS A 168 -4.89 -4.53 -34.24
CA LYS A 168 -4.54 -3.24 -33.66
C LYS A 168 -4.06 -3.43 -32.22
N HIS A 169 -3.65 -2.35 -31.57
CA HIS A 169 -3.41 -2.34 -30.12
C HIS A 169 -4.74 -2.24 -29.37
N GLN A 170 -4.84 -2.97 -28.25
CA GLN A 170 -6.04 -3.00 -27.40
C GLN A 170 -6.26 -1.64 -26.72
N LEU A 171 -7.46 -1.09 -26.82
CA LEU A 171 -7.87 0.05 -25.99
C LEU A 171 -8.29 -0.48 -24.62
N LEU A 172 -7.76 0.11 -23.55
CA LEU A 172 -8.00 -0.34 -22.18
C LEU A 172 -8.96 0.60 -21.44
N ASN A 173 -9.58 0.06 -20.40
CA ASN A 173 -10.45 0.72 -19.45
C ASN A 173 -10.16 0.23 -18.02
N GLY A 174 -10.88 0.73 -17.01
CA GLY A 174 -10.63 0.41 -15.61
C GLY A 174 -9.58 1.29 -14.93
N TYR A 175 -9.33 2.49 -15.46
CA TYR A 175 -8.44 3.50 -14.90
C TYR A 175 -9.20 4.78 -14.54
N GLY A 176 -8.62 5.57 -13.63
CA GLY A 176 -9.10 6.91 -13.29
C GLY A 176 -8.35 8.00 -14.04
N VAL A 177 -9.00 9.14 -14.23
CA VAL A 177 -8.34 10.38 -14.66
C VAL A 177 -8.88 11.53 -13.84
N GLU A 178 -7.99 12.30 -13.22
CA GLU A 178 -8.32 13.55 -12.54
C GLU A 178 -7.94 14.74 -13.43
N LEU A 179 -8.86 15.69 -13.58
CA LEU A 179 -8.57 17.00 -14.16
C LEU A 179 -8.60 18.02 -13.01
N ARG A 180 -7.41 18.37 -12.54
CA ARG A 180 -7.22 19.17 -11.32
C ARG A 180 -7.03 20.64 -11.65
N PRO A 181 -7.82 21.56 -11.07
CA PRO A 181 -7.56 22.98 -11.24
C PRO A 181 -6.42 23.44 -10.32
N PHE A 182 -5.71 24.46 -10.77
CA PHE A 182 -4.78 25.19 -9.92
C PHE A 182 -4.74 26.66 -10.34
N LYS A 183 -4.34 27.53 -9.42
CA LYS A 183 -4.10 28.94 -9.74
C LYS A 183 -2.76 29.04 -10.46
N TYR A 184 -2.81 29.49 -11.71
CA TYR A 184 -1.63 29.82 -12.50
C TYR A 184 -0.70 30.74 -11.71
N SER A 185 0.52 30.25 -11.41
CA SER A 185 1.56 31.09 -10.80
C SER A 185 2.09 32.04 -11.86
N MET A 186 2.17 33.34 -11.56
CA MET A 186 2.76 34.35 -12.46
C MET A 186 4.24 34.10 -12.78
N GLU A 187 4.89 33.11 -12.15
CA GLU A 187 6.24 32.63 -12.50
C GLU A 187 6.37 32.21 -13.98
N TYR A 188 5.25 31.85 -14.62
CA TYR A 188 5.18 31.28 -15.96
C TYR A 188 4.74 32.24 -17.06
N GLY A 189 4.67 33.56 -16.79
CA GLY A 189 4.04 34.61 -17.63
C GLY A 189 4.56 34.84 -19.06
N VAL A 190 5.16 33.85 -19.71
CA VAL A 190 5.54 33.91 -21.13
C VAL A 190 4.56 33.07 -21.95
N LYS A 191 3.84 33.77 -22.84
CA LYS A 191 3.20 33.18 -24.00
C LYS A 191 4.30 32.68 -24.92
N ASP A 192 4.79 31.45 -24.74
CA ASP A 192 5.43 30.79 -25.87
C ASP A 192 4.35 30.65 -26.94
N SER A 193 4.54 31.44 -27.98
CA SER A 193 3.54 31.80 -28.97
C SER A 193 3.01 30.58 -29.72
N GLY A 194 1.71 30.33 -29.60
CA GLY A 194 0.93 29.57 -30.59
C GLY A 194 0.44 28.21 -30.10
N SER A 195 -0.85 28.10 -29.79
CA SER A 195 -1.56 26.82 -29.87
C SER A 195 -1.60 26.40 -31.35
N GLU A 196 -0.55 25.69 -31.77
CA GLU A 196 -0.39 25.12 -33.11
C GLU A 196 -1.16 23.81 -33.32
N TYR A 197 -1.70 23.23 -32.25
CA TYR A 197 -2.48 22.00 -32.30
C TYR A 197 -3.87 22.29 -32.85
N GLN A 198 -4.25 21.53 -33.88
CA GLN A 198 -5.58 21.62 -34.46
C GLN A 198 -6.50 20.67 -33.69
N PRO A 199 -7.62 21.17 -33.14
CA PRO A 199 -8.58 20.30 -32.50
C PRO A 199 -9.19 19.35 -33.53
N ILE A 200 -9.56 18.16 -33.08
CA ILE A 200 -10.23 17.16 -33.92
C ILE A 200 -11.73 17.09 -33.60
N LYS A 201 -12.46 16.29 -34.37
CA LYS A 201 -13.82 15.90 -34.01
C LYS A 201 -13.77 14.80 -32.94
N SER A 202 -14.49 15.01 -31.84
CA SER A 202 -14.65 14.04 -30.76
C SER A 202 -15.12 12.69 -31.29
N ARG A 203 -14.58 11.61 -30.69
CA ARG A 203 -14.97 10.23 -30.98
C ARG A 203 -15.80 9.61 -29.85
N PHE A 204 -15.84 10.24 -28.67
CA PHE A 204 -16.40 9.66 -27.46
C PHE A 204 -17.37 10.64 -26.78
N GLU A 205 -18.38 10.12 -26.10
CA GLU A 205 -19.35 10.92 -25.35
C GLU A 205 -18.98 11.00 -23.86
N ASP A 206 -19.30 12.11 -23.19
CA ASP A 206 -19.14 12.24 -21.73
C ASP A 206 -20.37 11.63 -21.03
N ASP A 207 -20.22 10.43 -20.49
CA ASP A 207 -21.30 9.68 -19.84
C ASP A 207 -21.43 9.94 -18.33
N SER A 208 -20.63 10.86 -17.79
CA SER A 208 -20.59 11.20 -16.36
C SER A 208 -21.44 12.43 -15.99
N ARG A 209 -22.30 12.89 -16.90
CA ARG A 209 -23.08 14.11 -16.74
C ARG A 209 -24.54 13.95 -17.11
N GLN A 210 -25.03 12.73 -17.26
CA GLN A 210 -26.42 12.47 -17.68
C GLN A 210 -27.41 13.14 -16.73
N PHE A 211 -27.17 13.06 -15.41
CA PHE A 211 -27.99 13.76 -14.42
C PHE A 211 -27.83 15.28 -14.54
N LEU A 212 -26.59 15.79 -14.61
CA LEU A 212 -26.32 17.23 -14.66
C LEU A 212 -26.85 17.91 -15.92
N ASP A 213 -26.78 17.25 -17.07
CA ASP A 213 -27.30 17.74 -18.35
C ASP A 213 -28.84 17.76 -18.38
N SER A 214 -29.50 17.06 -17.45
CA SER A 214 -30.96 17.12 -17.28
C SER A 214 -31.44 18.33 -16.46
N LEU A 215 -30.52 19.03 -15.77
CA LEU A 215 -30.84 20.16 -14.91
C LEU A 215 -30.98 21.46 -15.72
N GLU A 216 -31.96 22.30 -15.37
CA GLU A 216 -32.23 23.54 -16.10
C GLU A 216 -31.13 24.60 -15.92
N THR A 217 -30.50 24.68 -14.74
CA THR A 217 -29.41 25.63 -14.46
C THR A 217 -28.36 25.07 -13.49
N LEU A 218 -27.09 25.09 -13.91
CA LEU A 218 -25.93 24.70 -13.08
C LEU A 218 -25.15 25.91 -12.53
N ALA A 219 -25.45 27.12 -13.02
CA ALA A 219 -24.69 28.32 -12.70
C ALA A 219 -25.21 29.02 -11.44
N GLY A 220 -24.31 29.23 -10.47
CA GLY A 220 -24.58 29.97 -9.24
C GLY A 220 -23.29 30.46 -8.58
N PRO A 221 -23.35 31.35 -7.58
CA PRO A 221 -22.17 31.89 -6.91
C PRO A 221 -21.39 30.79 -6.19
N ILE A 222 -20.06 30.89 -6.18
CA ILE A 222 -19.20 29.93 -5.46
C ILE A 222 -19.56 29.96 -3.96
N PRO A 223 -20.02 28.85 -3.36
CA PRO A 223 -20.47 28.81 -1.97
C PRO A 223 -19.29 28.74 -0.99
N SER A 224 -19.56 28.98 0.30
CA SER A 224 -18.60 28.61 1.34
C SER A 224 -18.59 27.08 1.57
N PRO A 225 -17.47 26.46 2.00
CA PRO A 225 -17.43 25.04 2.35
C PRO A 225 -18.53 24.62 3.33
N LYS A 226 -18.85 25.49 4.30
CA LYS A 226 -19.93 25.27 5.27
C LYS A 226 -21.32 25.27 4.61
N ARG A 227 -21.58 26.11 3.60
CA ARG A 227 -22.86 26.13 2.88
C ARG A 227 -23.02 24.91 1.99
N LEU A 228 -21.94 24.46 1.34
CA LEU A 228 -21.95 23.22 0.56
C LEU A 228 -22.30 22.02 1.43
N LEU A 229 -21.64 21.86 2.57
CA LEU A 229 -21.90 20.77 3.52
C LEU A 229 -23.38 20.73 3.95
N LYS A 230 -23.97 21.90 4.22
CA LYS A 230 -25.40 22.01 4.57
C LYS A 230 -26.34 21.80 3.39
N GLY A 231 -25.98 22.26 2.19
CA GLY A 231 -26.81 22.07 1.00
C GLY A 231 -26.83 20.61 0.55
N PHE A 232 -25.73 19.89 0.76
CA PHE A 232 -25.64 18.48 0.44
C PHE A 232 -26.69 17.62 1.16
N THR A 233 -27.03 17.92 2.41
CA THR A 233 -28.08 17.17 3.12
C THR A 233 -29.46 17.37 2.48
N GLY A 234 -29.78 18.63 2.14
CA GLY A 234 -30.99 18.96 1.38
C GLY A 234 -31.06 18.27 0.02
N PHE A 235 -29.96 18.31 -0.72
CA PHE A 235 -29.84 17.64 -2.02
C PHE A 235 -30.08 16.13 -1.92
N MET A 236 -29.59 15.49 -0.86
CA MET A 236 -29.86 14.06 -0.64
C MET A 236 -31.35 13.79 -0.36
N SER A 237 -32.00 14.64 0.43
CA SER A 237 -33.44 14.49 0.69
C SER A 237 -34.28 14.71 -0.57
N GLU A 238 -33.88 15.62 -1.46
CA GLU A 238 -34.50 15.80 -2.78
C GLU A 238 -34.32 14.56 -3.68
N LEU A 239 -33.17 13.88 -3.62
CA LEU A 239 -32.92 12.62 -4.36
C LEU A 239 -33.65 11.41 -3.75
N ASN A 240 -34.04 11.46 -2.48
CA ASN A 240 -34.78 10.41 -1.80
C ASN A 240 -36.29 10.50 -2.03
N ASP A 241 -36.79 11.56 -2.65
CA ASP A 241 -38.20 11.71 -2.99
C ASP A 241 -38.63 10.60 -3.97
N GLU A 242 -39.67 9.83 -3.61
CA GLU A 242 -40.21 8.71 -4.40
C GLU A 242 -40.70 9.16 -5.79
N ASP A 243 -41.04 10.44 -5.95
CA ASP A 243 -41.42 11.01 -7.24
C ASP A 243 -40.22 11.22 -8.19
N SER A 244 -38.99 11.15 -7.68
CA SER A 244 -37.77 11.28 -8.47
C SER A 244 -37.49 9.98 -9.24
N LYS A 245 -37.52 10.02 -10.58
CA LYS A 245 -37.18 8.88 -11.45
C LYS A 245 -35.67 8.66 -11.62
N VAL A 246 -34.86 9.23 -10.72
CA VAL A 246 -33.41 9.33 -10.87
C VAL A 246 -32.74 8.23 -10.06
N ASN A 247 -31.84 7.45 -10.66
CA ASN A 247 -31.00 6.53 -9.90
C ASN A 247 -30.02 7.34 -9.03
N GLN A 248 -30.11 7.17 -7.71
CA GLN A 248 -29.37 7.97 -6.73
C GLN A 248 -27.85 7.82 -6.87
N LEU A 249 -27.37 6.59 -7.09
CA LEU A 249 -25.95 6.29 -7.24
C LEU A 249 -25.37 6.95 -8.51
N ASP A 250 -26.10 6.92 -9.61
CA ASP A 250 -25.73 7.58 -10.86
C ASP A 250 -25.72 9.12 -10.72
N ALA A 251 -26.71 9.71 -10.04
CA ALA A 251 -26.75 11.14 -9.79
C ALA A 251 -25.57 11.59 -8.91
N LEU A 252 -25.28 10.85 -7.84
CA LEU A 252 -24.15 11.13 -6.96
C LEU A 252 -22.80 10.93 -7.64
N ARG A 253 -22.66 9.90 -8.49
CA ARG A 253 -21.50 9.72 -9.34
C ARG A 253 -21.29 10.97 -10.21
N ASP A 254 -22.33 11.42 -10.91
CA ASP A 254 -22.25 12.56 -11.83
C ASP A 254 -21.88 13.86 -11.09
N VAL A 255 -22.49 14.11 -9.92
CA VAL A 255 -22.14 15.24 -9.05
C VAL A 255 -20.70 15.15 -8.56
N ALA A 256 -20.29 14.01 -8.01
CA ALA A 256 -18.96 13.85 -7.43
C ALA A 256 -17.86 13.96 -8.51
N MET A 257 -18.06 13.36 -9.68
CA MET A 257 -17.14 13.46 -10.82
C MET A 257 -17.05 14.88 -11.41
N ASN A 258 -18.02 15.74 -11.13
CA ASN A 258 -18.11 17.10 -11.66
C ASN A 258 -18.29 18.16 -10.58
N TRP A 259 -17.72 17.96 -9.39
CA TRP A 259 -17.82 18.91 -8.28
C TRP A 259 -17.63 20.38 -8.70
N PRO A 260 -16.62 20.77 -9.53
CA PRO A 260 -16.45 22.17 -9.91
C PRO A 260 -17.66 22.79 -10.60
N ALA A 261 -18.41 21.99 -11.36
CA ALA A 261 -19.66 22.40 -12.00
C ALA A 261 -20.88 22.25 -11.09
N ALA A 262 -20.90 21.23 -10.23
CA ALA A 262 -22.05 20.86 -9.41
C ALA A 262 -22.11 21.58 -8.04
N VAL A 263 -20.99 22.10 -7.53
CA VAL A 263 -20.89 22.69 -6.18
C VAL A 263 -21.93 23.80 -5.96
N SER A 264 -22.14 24.67 -6.95
CA SER A 264 -23.11 25.75 -6.83
C SER A 264 -24.54 25.21 -6.72
N TYR A 265 -24.92 24.29 -7.60
CA TYR A 265 -26.25 23.65 -7.61
C TYR A 265 -26.55 22.95 -6.28
N VAL A 266 -25.68 22.02 -5.85
CA VAL A 266 -25.85 21.28 -4.58
C VAL A 266 -25.93 22.22 -3.38
N SER A 267 -25.16 23.31 -3.42
CA SER A 267 -25.16 24.29 -2.33
C SER A 267 -26.42 25.17 -2.27
N LEU A 268 -27.32 25.12 -3.26
CA LEU A 268 -28.57 25.89 -3.24
C LEU A 268 -29.72 25.14 -2.56
N ALA A 269 -29.67 23.81 -2.50
CA ALA A 269 -30.67 22.97 -1.85
C ALA A 269 -30.92 23.40 -0.39
N GLU A 270 -32.18 23.27 0.04
CA GLU A 270 -32.62 23.65 1.38
C GLU A 270 -32.08 22.63 2.39
N PRO A 271 -31.25 23.04 3.37
CA PRO A 271 -30.63 22.08 4.30
C PRO A 271 -31.68 21.26 5.05
N ASP A 272 -31.52 19.95 5.00
CA ASP A 272 -32.26 19.02 5.85
C ASP A 272 -31.46 18.78 7.15
N ASP A 273 -32.04 19.18 8.28
CA ASP A 273 -31.46 18.99 9.60
C ASP A 273 -31.71 17.56 10.15
N GLU A 274 -32.68 16.81 9.62
CA GLU A 274 -32.97 15.42 10.03
C GLU A 274 -31.89 14.45 9.56
N PHE A 275 -31.19 14.77 8.47
CA PHE A 275 -30.10 13.98 7.90
C PHE A 275 -28.95 13.67 8.89
N ASN A 276 -28.70 14.56 9.86
CA ASN A 276 -27.62 14.40 10.84
C ASN A 276 -28.11 14.11 12.27
N ASN A 277 -29.43 13.97 12.49
CA ASN A 277 -30.02 13.97 13.84
C ASN A 277 -30.06 12.60 14.53
N ASP A 278 -29.30 11.61 14.05
CA ASP A 278 -29.28 10.29 14.71
C ASP A 278 -28.44 10.31 15.99
N GLU A 279 -29.11 10.14 17.14
CA GLU A 279 -28.51 9.76 18.44
C GLU A 279 -27.68 8.45 18.37
N ASN A 280 -27.72 7.74 17.23
CA ASN A 280 -27.03 6.49 16.94
C ASN A 280 -25.62 6.63 16.32
N ASP A 281 -25.18 7.82 15.89
CA ASP A 281 -23.86 7.98 15.25
C ASP A 281 -22.69 7.67 16.19
N GLU A 282 -22.86 7.84 17.52
CA GLU A 282 -21.85 7.40 18.51
C GLU A 282 -21.68 5.86 18.54
N ASN A 283 -22.67 5.08 18.09
CA ASN A 283 -22.68 3.62 18.13
C ASN A 283 -22.16 2.94 16.83
N ILE A 284 -21.97 3.69 15.73
CA ILE A 284 -21.52 3.11 14.45
C ILE A 284 -20.00 2.82 14.47
N GLY A 285 -19.24 3.46 15.37
CA GLY A 285 -17.82 3.21 15.55
C GLY A 285 -16.94 3.70 14.40
N VAL A 286 -17.47 4.59 13.55
CA VAL A 286 -16.81 5.11 12.35
C VAL A 286 -16.63 6.62 12.48
N SER A 287 -15.43 7.11 12.18
CA SER A 287 -15.14 8.54 12.29
C SER A 287 -15.78 9.32 11.13
N PRO A 288 -16.34 10.53 11.37
CA PRO A 288 -16.85 11.39 10.30
C PRO A 288 -15.79 11.66 9.21
N GLY A 289 -16.21 11.65 7.94
CA GLY A 289 -15.31 11.86 6.80
C GLY A 289 -14.38 10.67 6.49
N SER A 290 -14.63 9.49 7.07
CA SER A 290 -13.86 8.28 6.76
C SER A 290 -14.47 7.50 5.61
N ASN A 291 -13.59 6.83 4.86
CA ASN A 291 -13.93 6.00 3.70
C ASN A 291 -13.57 4.54 3.98
N VAL A 292 -14.55 3.65 3.89
CA VAL A 292 -14.40 2.20 4.07
C VAL A 292 -15.26 1.48 3.04
N LEU A 293 -14.72 0.41 2.44
CA LEU A 293 -15.48 -0.46 1.56
C LEU A 293 -15.22 -1.92 1.92
N LEU A 294 -16.30 -2.69 2.08
CA LEU A 294 -16.28 -4.12 2.34
C LEU A 294 -16.90 -4.88 1.18
N MET A 295 -16.29 -6.01 0.78
CA MET A 295 -16.84 -6.96 -0.18
C MET A 295 -17.04 -8.31 0.53
N ASN A 296 -18.28 -8.70 0.81
CA ASN A 296 -18.60 -9.88 1.64
C ASN A 296 -17.87 -9.86 2.99
N GLY A 297 -17.68 -8.68 3.58
CA GLY A 297 -16.91 -8.46 4.80
C GLY A 297 -15.40 -8.33 4.61
N ARG A 298 -14.83 -8.60 3.42
CA ARG A 298 -13.42 -8.34 3.09
C ARG A 298 -13.17 -6.84 3.02
N ASP A 299 -12.20 -6.33 3.77
CA ASP A 299 -11.77 -4.93 3.75
C ASP A 299 -10.96 -4.66 2.48
N ILE A 300 -11.47 -3.78 1.61
CA ILE A 300 -10.85 -3.44 0.33
C ILE A 300 -10.35 -1.99 0.36
N PRO A 301 -9.04 -1.75 0.29
CA PRO A 301 -8.50 -0.40 0.22
C PRO A 301 -8.96 0.31 -1.06
N ILE A 302 -9.74 1.39 -0.91
CA ILE A 302 -10.30 2.14 -2.05
C ILE A 302 -9.19 2.79 -2.91
N SER A 303 -8.07 3.15 -2.29
CA SER A 303 -6.91 3.76 -2.97
C SER A 303 -6.32 2.84 -4.04
N THR A 304 -6.26 1.53 -3.80
CA THR A 304 -5.76 0.53 -4.76
C THR A 304 -6.87 -0.19 -5.52
N LEU A 305 -8.14 0.07 -5.20
CA LEU A 305 -9.29 -0.57 -5.86
C LEU A 305 -9.27 -0.32 -7.38
N ASP A 306 -9.43 -1.40 -8.14
CA ASP A 306 -9.56 -1.44 -9.59
C ASP A 306 -10.45 -2.63 -9.98
N PRO A 307 -10.86 -2.78 -11.26
CA PRO A 307 -11.78 -3.85 -11.67
C PRO A 307 -11.17 -5.26 -11.55
N PHE A 308 -9.84 -5.37 -11.60
CA PHE A 308 -9.13 -6.65 -11.56
C PHE A 308 -9.08 -7.22 -10.13
N ILE A 309 -8.99 -6.35 -9.13
CA ILE A 309 -9.13 -6.72 -7.71
C ILE A 309 -10.55 -7.23 -7.42
N ILE A 310 -11.58 -6.62 -8.02
CA ILE A 310 -12.97 -7.09 -7.87
C ILE A 310 -13.12 -8.47 -8.50
N ALA A 311 -12.67 -8.64 -9.75
CA ALA A 311 -12.73 -9.91 -10.45
C ALA A 311 -12.06 -11.06 -9.68
N SER A 312 -10.83 -10.84 -9.21
CA SER A 312 -10.10 -11.85 -8.44
C SER A 312 -10.74 -12.14 -7.09
N SER A 313 -11.16 -11.11 -6.34
CA SER A 313 -11.86 -11.28 -5.06
C SER A 313 -13.18 -12.02 -5.24
N TYR A 314 -13.92 -11.73 -6.31
CA TYR A 314 -15.15 -12.43 -6.67
C TYR A 314 -14.88 -13.92 -6.95
N GLY A 315 -13.84 -14.23 -7.73
CA GLY A 315 -13.47 -15.61 -8.04
C GLY A 315 -13.13 -16.44 -6.81
N GLU A 316 -12.40 -15.86 -5.86
CA GLU A 316 -12.09 -16.52 -4.57
C GLU A 316 -13.37 -16.80 -3.77
N GLU A 317 -14.26 -15.81 -3.65
CA GLU A 317 -15.50 -15.93 -2.87
C GLU A 317 -16.49 -16.92 -3.49
N ILE A 318 -16.72 -16.86 -4.81
CA ILE A 318 -17.73 -17.69 -5.47
C ILE A 318 -17.39 -19.18 -5.41
N ASN A 319 -16.11 -19.55 -5.52
CA ASN A 319 -15.68 -20.94 -5.40
C ASN A 319 -15.99 -21.50 -4.00
N ILE A 320 -15.76 -20.70 -2.96
CA ILE A 320 -16.03 -21.08 -1.57
C ILE A 320 -17.53 -21.21 -1.33
N MET A 321 -18.32 -20.23 -1.79
CA MET A 321 -19.78 -20.23 -1.62
C MET A 321 -20.45 -21.39 -2.36
N THR A 322 -20.01 -21.67 -3.59
CA THR A 322 -20.50 -22.81 -4.37
C THR A 322 -20.25 -24.13 -3.63
N VAL A 323 -19.04 -24.34 -3.09
CA VAL A 323 -18.72 -25.54 -2.31
C VAL A 323 -19.56 -25.64 -1.04
N MET A 324 -19.80 -24.53 -0.34
CA MET A 324 -20.68 -24.48 0.83
C MET A 324 -22.13 -24.87 0.49
N LYS A 325 -22.63 -24.39 -0.65
CA LYS A 325 -23.98 -24.69 -1.11
C LYS A 325 -24.12 -26.14 -1.56
N GLU A 326 -23.23 -26.60 -2.44
CA GLU A 326 -23.37 -27.90 -3.11
C GLU A 326 -22.85 -29.09 -2.30
N LYS A 327 -21.75 -28.91 -1.55
CA LYS A 327 -21.13 -30.01 -0.77
C LYS A 327 -21.62 -30.05 0.67
N PHE A 328 -21.91 -28.91 1.28
CA PHE A 328 -22.38 -28.84 2.67
C PHE A 328 -23.90 -28.57 2.82
N ASN A 329 -24.62 -28.33 1.72
CA ASN A 329 -26.06 -27.99 1.74
C ASN A 329 -26.37 -26.80 2.66
N VAL A 330 -25.51 -25.77 2.66
CA VAL A 330 -25.75 -24.55 3.44
C VAL A 330 -26.63 -23.59 2.63
N PRO A 331 -27.75 -23.08 3.19
CA PRO A 331 -28.60 -22.11 2.51
C PRO A 331 -27.89 -20.77 2.30
N ASP A 332 -28.30 -20.02 1.27
CA ASP A 332 -27.69 -18.74 0.90
C ASP A 332 -27.67 -17.72 2.07
N GLN A 333 -28.77 -17.61 2.83
CA GLN A 333 -28.84 -16.75 4.03
C GLN A 333 -27.80 -17.12 5.11
N SER A 334 -27.53 -18.42 5.28
CA SER A 334 -26.55 -18.93 6.23
C SER A 334 -25.11 -18.71 5.73
N ILE A 335 -24.88 -18.81 4.41
CA ILE A 335 -23.61 -18.46 3.77
C ILE A 335 -23.32 -16.96 3.98
N ASN A 336 -24.32 -16.10 3.78
CA ASN A 336 -24.18 -14.64 3.98
C ASN A 336 -23.85 -14.28 5.43
N LEU A 337 -24.37 -15.03 6.42
CA LEU A 337 -23.97 -14.84 7.81
C LEU A 337 -22.51 -15.28 8.05
N LEU A 338 -22.06 -16.34 7.37
CA LEU A 338 -20.70 -16.86 7.50
C LEU A 338 -19.65 -15.91 6.91
N THR A 339 -19.92 -15.32 5.74
CA THR A 339 -19.02 -14.42 5.01
C THR A 339 -18.72 -13.13 5.78
N ARG A 340 -19.68 -12.64 6.58
CA ARG A 340 -19.55 -11.46 7.45
C ARG A 340 -18.68 -11.68 8.70
N ASN A 341 -18.22 -12.90 8.95
CA ASN A 341 -17.37 -13.18 10.11
C ASN A 341 -15.89 -12.88 9.84
N SER A 342 -15.17 -12.62 10.92
CA SER A 342 -13.73 -12.38 10.89
C SER A 342 -13.02 -13.24 11.93
N LEU A 343 -11.74 -13.51 11.71
CA LEU A 343 -10.87 -14.04 12.76
C LEU A 343 -10.23 -12.88 13.50
N ASN A 344 -10.62 -12.70 14.75
CA ASN A 344 -9.90 -11.83 15.67
C ASN A 344 -8.60 -12.54 16.07
N LYS A 345 -7.46 -12.04 15.58
CA LYS A 345 -6.16 -12.56 16.02
C LYS A 345 -5.97 -12.22 17.50
N PRO A 346 -5.71 -13.22 18.37
CA PRO A 346 -5.39 -12.93 19.76
C PRO A 346 -4.09 -12.11 19.82
N THR A 347 -4.05 -11.09 20.67
CA THR A 347 -2.80 -10.41 21.01
C THR A 347 -1.93 -11.36 21.82
N LEU A 348 -0.67 -11.56 21.41
CA LEU A 348 0.24 -12.41 22.16
C LEU A 348 0.46 -11.82 23.56
N THR A 349 -0.06 -12.52 24.55
CA THR A 349 0.05 -12.13 25.95
C THR A 349 0.67 -13.27 26.74
N VAL A 350 1.64 -12.97 27.59
CA VAL A 350 2.43 -13.96 28.32
C VAL A 350 2.30 -13.73 29.82
N ASP A 351 2.03 -14.80 30.56
CA ASP A 351 2.00 -14.76 32.01
C ASP A 351 3.42 -14.87 32.57
N ILE A 352 3.96 -13.74 33.00
CA ILE A 352 5.30 -13.64 33.59
C ILE A 352 5.30 -13.73 35.12
N ARG A 353 4.16 -13.96 35.78
CA ARG A 353 4.07 -13.87 37.26
C ARG A 353 4.94 -14.89 37.99
N LYS A 354 5.29 -16.01 37.34
CA LYS A 354 6.21 -17.02 37.85
C LYS A 354 7.70 -16.67 37.64
N LEU A 355 7.98 -15.62 36.87
CA LEU A 355 9.33 -15.13 36.64
C LEU A 355 9.85 -14.32 37.83
N PRO A 356 11.18 -14.27 38.04
CA PRO A 356 11.80 -13.53 39.13
C PRO A 356 11.84 -12.03 38.81
N ILE A 357 10.68 -11.39 38.85
CA ILE A 357 10.55 -9.95 38.58
C ILE A 357 11.05 -9.15 39.79
N MET A 358 12.02 -8.27 39.56
CA MET A 358 12.46 -7.29 40.55
C MET A 358 11.65 -6.01 40.41
N TRP A 359 10.67 -5.82 41.29
CA TRP A 359 9.81 -4.62 41.29
C TRP A 359 10.53 -3.43 41.91
N ALA A 360 10.61 -2.33 41.16
CA ALA A 360 11.18 -1.06 41.63
C ALA A 360 10.19 -0.23 42.46
N ASN A 361 8.89 -0.38 42.25
CA ASN A 361 7.86 0.34 43.00
C ASN A 361 6.57 -0.48 43.17
N ASP A 362 5.73 -0.06 44.10
CA ASP A 362 4.38 -0.58 44.32
C ASP A 362 3.40 0.57 44.60
N LEU A 363 2.49 0.81 43.64
CA LEU A 363 1.52 1.92 43.71
C LEU A 363 0.56 1.78 44.89
N GLU A 364 0.34 0.56 45.40
CA GLU A 364 -0.61 0.29 46.48
C GLU A 364 0.03 0.46 47.86
N LYS A 365 1.33 0.11 47.97
CA LYS A 365 2.03 0.00 49.26
C LYS A 365 2.98 1.17 49.56
N ASP A 366 3.61 1.77 48.56
CA ASP A 366 4.66 2.76 48.82
C ASP A 366 4.09 4.07 49.37
N LYS A 367 4.81 4.62 50.36
CA LYS A 367 4.42 5.89 51.03
C LYS A 367 4.23 7.05 50.06
N LYS A 368 4.99 7.06 48.95
CA LYS A 368 4.95 8.09 47.90
C LYS A 368 3.55 8.25 47.27
N TYR A 369 2.79 7.17 47.14
CA TYR A 369 1.50 7.15 46.46
C TYR A 369 0.31 7.30 47.42
N LYS A 370 0.54 7.52 48.72
CA LYS A 370 -0.51 7.62 49.75
C LYS A 370 -1.56 8.71 49.45
N LYS A 371 -1.19 9.76 48.72
CA LYS A 371 -2.09 10.86 48.32
C LYS A 371 -3.03 10.50 47.16
N TRP A 372 -2.77 9.40 46.44
CA TRP A 372 -3.58 9.00 45.28
C TRP A 372 -4.85 8.30 45.76
N SER A 373 -5.95 8.48 45.03
CA SER A 373 -7.22 7.81 45.34
C SER A 373 -7.12 6.31 45.08
N SER A 374 -7.65 5.48 45.97
CA SER A 374 -7.76 4.03 45.77
C SER A 374 -9.01 3.61 45.00
N LYS A 375 -9.91 4.56 44.68
CA LYS A 375 -11.16 4.29 43.95
C LYS A 375 -10.89 4.17 42.45
N LEU A 376 -11.51 3.16 41.83
CA LEU A 376 -11.43 2.91 40.39
C LEU A 376 -12.32 3.84 39.55
N ASP A 377 -13.19 4.66 40.17
CA ASP A 377 -14.10 5.58 39.46
C ASP A 377 -13.34 6.51 38.48
N HIS A 378 -12.10 6.89 38.83
CA HIS A 378 -11.24 7.73 37.99
C HIS A 378 -10.66 7.02 36.75
N LEU A 379 -10.86 5.71 36.61
CA LEU A 379 -10.41 4.92 35.45
C LEU A 379 -11.32 5.10 34.23
N PHE A 380 -12.62 5.37 34.46
CA PHE A 380 -13.66 5.33 33.41
C PHE A 380 -13.96 6.70 32.76
N GLY A 381 -13.25 7.77 33.12
CA GLY A 381 -13.39 9.10 32.51
C GLY A 381 -12.64 9.30 31.18
N ALA A 382 -12.74 10.48 30.58
CA ALA A 382 -11.93 10.88 29.42
C ALA A 382 -10.47 11.13 29.87
N LEU A 383 -9.50 10.45 29.25
CA LEU A 383 -8.09 10.44 29.71
C LEU A 383 -7.14 10.81 28.57
N LYS A 384 -6.27 11.81 28.80
CA LYS A 384 -5.10 12.12 27.95
C LYS A 384 -3.80 11.48 28.45
N ALA A 385 -3.82 10.91 29.66
CA ALA A 385 -2.68 10.28 30.33
C ALA A 385 -3.16 9.25 31.36
N PRO A 386 -2.30 8.32 31.83
CA PRO A 386 -2.65 7.38 32.89
C PRO A 386 -3.13 8.09 34.17
N PRO A 387 -4.29 7.71 34.73
CA PRO A 387 -4.84 8.37 35.91
C PRO A 387 -4.04 8.01 37.16
N LYS A 388 -3.90 8.97 38.07
CA LYS A 388 -3.19 8.79 39.35
C LYS A 388 -4.06 8.02 40.35
N ILE A 389 -4.16 6.72 40.15
CA ILE A 389 -4.90 5.80 41.00
C ILE A 389 -3.90 4.97 41.80
N ARG A 390 -4.16 4.83 43.11
CA ARG A 390 -3.35 4.03 44.04
C ARG A 390 -3.63 2.53 43.86
N LYS A 391 -3.45 2.03 42.63
CA LYS A 391 -3.68 0.66 42.18
C LYS A 391 -2.67 0.28 41.08
N ASN A 392 -2.21 -0.97 41.10
CA ASN A 392 -1.26 -1.49 40.11
C ASN A 392 -1.94 -1.85 38.79
N ILE A 393 -2.54 -0.85 38.13
CA ILE A 393 -3.32 -1.01 36.89
C ILE A 393 -2.40 -1.25 35.70
N ILE A 394 -1.33 -0.48 35.57
CA ILE A 394 -0.33 -0.60 34.50
C ILE A 394 0.94 -1.19 35.10
N ASN A 395 1.29 -2.40 34.67
CA ASN A 395 2.48 -3.12 35.10
C ASN A 395 3.42 -3.25 33.89
N ILE A 396 4.63 -2.73 34.04
CA ILE A 396 5.66 -2.68 33.01
C ILE A 396 6.85 -3.48 33.49
N VAL A 397 7.32 -4.43 32.69
CA VAL A 397 8.49 -5.24 33.01
C VAL A 397 9.48 -5.16 31.85
N LEU A 398 10.71 -4.75 32.15
CA LEU A 398 11.82 -4.72 31.19
C LEU A 398 12.60 -6.03 31.29
N VAL A 399 12.80 -6.73 30.16
CA VAL A 399 13.69 -7.89 30.07
C VAL A 399 14.94 -7.45 29.33
N ILE A 400 16.03 -7.25 30.06
CA ILE A 400 17.22 -6.54 29.56
C ILE A 400 18.52 -7.12 30.12
N ASP A 401 19.62 -6.74 29.49
CA ASP A 401 20.97 -6.89 30.05
C ASP A 401 21.60 -5.49 30.24
N PRO A 402 21.60 -4.95 31.47
CA PRO A 402 22.12 -3.61 31.75
C PRO A 402 23.62 -3.42 31.49
N ALA A 403 24.37 -4.48 31.15
CA ALA A 403 25.75 -4.32 30.71
C ALA A 403 25.85 -3.70 29.30
N TYR A 404 24.82 -3.84 28.48
CA TYR A 404 24.76 -3.13 27.20
C TYR A 404 24.38 -1.66 27.46
N PRO A 405 25.17 -0.68 26.96
CA PRO A 405 24.92 0.75 27.22
C PRO A 405 23.51 1.22 26.86
N ARG A 406 22.93 0.60 25.84
CA ARG A 406 21.58 0.90 25.38
C ARG A 406 20.50 0.46 26.38
N ASP A 407 20.54 -0.80 26.80
CA ASP A 407 19.60 -1.37 27.77
C ASP A 407 19.70 -0.61 29.11
N PHE A 408 20.92 -0.22 29.50
CA PHE A 408 21.19 0.65 30.63
C PHE A 408 20.51 2.02 30.50
N ALA A 409 20.66 2.69 29.37
CA ALA A 409 20.03 3.99 29.11
C ALA A 409 18.50 3.92 29.20
N GLU A 410 17.89 2.86 28.68
CA GLU A 410 16.44 2.67 28.71
C GLU A 410 15.92 2.31 30.11
N LEU A 411 16.66 1.51 30.88
CA LEU A 411 16.38 1.25 32.29
C LEU A 411 16.34 2.56 33.10
N ILE A 412 17.35 3.41 32.91
CA ILE A 412 17.44 4.73 33.54
C ILE A 412 16.26 5.61 33.15
N LYS A 413 15.96 5.69 31.85
CA LYS A 413 14.85 6.50 31.31
C LYS A 413 13.51 6.07 31.89
N ALA A 414 13.23 4.77 31.96
CA ALA A 414 12.02 4.21 32.57
C ALA A 414 11.94 4.52 34.07
N PHE A 415 13.04 4.33 34.80
CA PHE A 415 13.12 4.63 36.23
C PHE A 415 12.86 6.10 36.53
N ASN A 416 13.53 7.02 35.82
CA ASN A 416 13.36 8.46 35.98
C ASN A 416 11.91 8.88 35.76
N LYS A 417 11.26 8.35 34.71
CA LYS A 417 9.88 8.66 34.40
C LYS A 417 8.92 8.28 35.53
N ILE A 418 9.08 7.09 36.09
CA ILE A 418 8.29 6.63 37.23
C ILE A 418 8.62 7.42 38.49
N ASN A 419 9.88 7.79 38.67
CA ASN A 419 10.28 8.62 39.79
C ASN A 419 9.67 10.04 39.70
N THR A 420 9.44 10.59 38.50
CA THR A 420 8.72 11.86 38.31
C THR A 420 7.20 11.77 38.48
N GLY A 421 6.65 10.57 38.76
CA GLY A 421 5.24 10.39 39.13
C GLY A 421 4.34 9.83 38.02
N TYR A 422 4.91 9.19 37.00
CA TYR A 422 4.16 8.38 36.04
C TYR A 422 3.44 7.21 36.75
N ALA A 423 2.15 7.01 36.47
CA ALA A 423 1.28 6.07 37.17
C ALA A 423 1.41 4.64 36.62
N ALA A 424 2.59 4.04 36.76
CA ALA A 424 2.86 2.66 36.39
C ALA A 424 3.77 1.98 37.42
N ARG A 425 3.66 0.65 37.49
CA ARG A 425 4.52 -0.22 38.29
C ARG A 425 5.63 -0.77 37.39
N LEU A 426 6.90 -0.54 37.73
CA LEU A 426 8.06 -1.02 36.98
C LEU A 426 8.71 -2.22 37.66
N GLY A 427 8.90 -3.26 36.87
CA GLY A 427 9.71 -4.41 37.18
C GLY A 427 10.84 -4.59 36.17
N VAL A 428 11.87 -5.33 36.57
CA VAL A 428 13.00 -5.68 35.71
C VAL A 428 13.29 -7.17 35.86
N ILE A 429 13.57 -7.83 34.74
CA ILE A 429 14.13 -9.17 34.66
C ILE A 429 15.49 -9.05 33.97
N ILE A 430 16.53 -9.58 34.61
CA ILE A 430 17.89 -9.51 34.10
C ILE A 430 18.19 -10.78 33.32
N ARG A 431 18.61 -10.64 32.06
CA ARG A 431 19.03 -11.76 31.19
C ARG A 431 20.50 -11.57 30.81
N PRO A 432 21.45 -11.92 31.69
CA PRO A 432 22.85 -11.67 31.43
C PRO A 432 23.39 -12.59 30.33
N HIS A 433 24.34 -12.10 29.53
CA HIS A 433 25.15 -12.93 28.66
C HIS A 433 26.24 -13.62 29.48
N LEU A 434 26.04 -14.90 29.82
CA LEU A 434 26.93 -15.63 30.74
C LEU A 434 28.39 -15.74 30.26
N GLU A 435 28.65 -15.66 28.95
CA GLU A 435 30.02 -15.63 28.42
C GLU A 435 30.70 -14.27 28.59
N SER A 436 29.93 -13.21 28.89
CA SER A 436 30.45 -11.87 29.17
C SER A 436 30.70 -11.73 30.67
N GLU A 437 31.97 -11.53 31.04
CA GLU A 437 32.33 -11.28 32.44
C GLU A 437 31.62 -10.03 32.99
N ASN A 438 31.56 -8.96 32.21
CA ASN A 438 30.92 -7.71 32.63
C ASN A 438 29.41 -7.91 32.91
N SER A 439 28.70 -8.54 31.97
CA SER A 439 27.27 -8.86 32.14
C SER A 439 27.01 -9.71 33.38
N THR A 440 27.85 -10.71 33.60
CA THR A 440 27.76 -11.58 34.77
C THR A 440 28.01 -10.81 36.07
N ARG A 441 29.00 -9.91 36.13
CA ARG A 441 29.30 -9.10 37.32
C ARG A 441 28.17 -8.13 37.65
N ILE A 442 27.64 -7.42 36.66
CA ILE A 442 26.52 -6.50 36.84
C ILE A 442 25.28 -7.25 37.33
N ALA A 443 24.96 -8.40 36.73
CA ALA A 443 23.84 -9.22 37.19
C ALA A 443 24.05 -9.68 38.65
N ARG A 444 25.23 -10.18 39.01
CA ARG A 444 25.54 -10.58 40.39
C ARG A 444 25.38 -9.42 41.36
N ALA A 445 25.86 -8.23 41.02
CA ALA A 445 25.70 -7.03 41.83
C ALA A 445 24.23 -6.67 42.06
N ILE A 446 23.40 -6.77 41.02
CA ILE A 446 21.96 -6.51 41.10
C ILE A 446 21.28 -7.50 42.08
N TYR A 447 21.54 -8.80 41.92
CA TYR A 447 20.93 -9.82 42.77
C TYR A 447 21.43 -9.79 44.23
N ASP A 448 22.72 -9.53 44.46
CA ASP A 448 23.28 -9.42 45.80
C ASP A 448 22.78 -8.19 46.56
N THR A 449 22.46 -7.11 45.85
CA THR A 449 21.88 -5.91 46.48
C THR A 449 20.48 -6.19 47.03
N GLY A 450 19.71 -7.06 46.37
CA GLY A 450 18.35 -7.47 46.79
C GLY A 450 17.27 -6.38 46.72
N ASP A 451 17.64 -5.14 46.42
CA ASP A 451 16.75 -3.97 46.35
C ASP A 451 17.08 -3.14 45.10
N ILE A 452 16.47 -3.51 43.97
CA ILE A 452 16.67 -2.86 42.66
C ILE A 452 16.36 -1.36 42.74
N PHE A 453 15.40 -0.94 43.56
CA PHE A 453 15.03 0.47 43.65
C PHE A 453 16.14 1.31 44.28
N LYS A 454 16.71 0.85 45.41
CA LYS A 454 17.87 1.53 46.01
C LYS A 454 19.07 1.55 45.09
N LEU A 455 19.31 0.46 44.36
CA LEU A 455 20.39 0.39 43.37
C LEU A 455 20.20 1.45 42.28
N LEU A 456 19.01 1.51 41.67
CA LEU A 456 18.68 2.48 40.61
C LEU A 456 18.75 3.93 41.10
N GLN A 457 18.46 4.22 42.37
CA GLN A 457 18.62 5.56 42.95
C GLN A 457 20.07 6.02 43.08
N LYS A 458 21.02 5.08 43.11
CA LYS A 458 22.45 5.33 43.35
C LYS A 458 23.32 5.22 42.09
N LEU A 459 22.73 4.83 40.96
CA LEU A 459 23.43 4.81 39.67
C LEU A 459 23.81 6.23 39.25
N ASP A 460 25.04 6.39 38.77
CA ASP A 460 25.44 7.59 38.04
C ASP A 460 24.80 7.58 36.65
N LEU A 461 23.97 8.57 36.41
CA LEU A 461 23.18 8.75 35.19
C LEU A 461 24.00 9.29 34.02
N ASN A 462 25.22 9.79 34.27
CA ASN A 462 26.12 10.35 33.25
C ASN A 462 27.28 9.41 32.89
N ALA A 463 27.33 8.22 33.46
CA ALA A 463 28.39 7.26 33.21
C ALA A 463 28.25 6.68 31.78
N ASN A 464 29.28 6.88 30.95
CA ASN A 464 29.40 6.23 29.63
C ASN A 464 29.68 4.72 29.73
N ASP A 465 30.11 4.25 30.90
CA ASP A 465 30.39 2.86 31.20
C ASP A 465 29.42 2.34 32.29
N PRO A 466 28.49 1.43 31.96
CA PRO A 466 27.56 0.84 32.91
C PRO A 466 28.26 0.16 34.11
N GLU A 467 29.40 -0.52 33.89
CA GLU A 467 30.09 -1.29 34.95
C GLU A 467 30.52 -0.38 36.10
N SER A 468 31.15 0.76 35.79
CA SER A 468 31.56 1.75 36.79
C SER A 468 30.39 2.29 37.64
N SER A 469 29.23 2.53 37.00
CA SER A 469 28.03 3.05 37.67
C SER A 469 27.44 2.03 38.64
N PHE A 470 27.34 0.77 38.20
CA PHE A 470 26.89 -0.34 39.05
C PHE A 470 27.87 -0.64 40.19
N ALA A 471 29.18 -0.55 39.94
CA ALA A 471 30.19 -0.77 40.95
C ALA A 471 30.07 0.24 42.11
N HIS A 472 30.03 1.53 41.79
CA HIS A 472 29.86 2.58 42.80
C HIS A 472 28.58 2.39 43.61
N ALA A 473 27.44 2.15 42.94
CA ALA A 473 26.16 1.96 43.61
C ALA A 473 26.14 0.71 44.51
N PHE A 474 26.73 -0.40 44.05
CA PHE A 474 26.82 -1.65 44.80
C PHE A 474 27.65 -1.50 46.08
N GLU A 475 28.85 -0.92 45.96
CA GLU A 475 29.76 -0.74 47.09
C GLU A 475 29.15 0.17 48.15
N GLU A 476 28.46 1.25 47.73
CA GLU A 476 27.80 2.18 48.64
C GLU A 476 26.63 1.53 49.40
N ILE A 477 25.84 0.69 48.73
CA ILE A 477 24.64 0.08 49.33
C ILE A 477 25.00 -1.11 50.23
N THR A 478 25.91 -1.96 49.78
CA THR A 478 26.21 -3.24 50.45
C THR A 478 27.39 -3.13 51.43
N GLY A 479 28.26 -2.13 51.27
CA GLY A 479 29.52 -2.00 52.01
C GLY A 479 30.57 -3.05 51.64
N LYS A 480 30.32 -3.88 50.63
CA LYS A 480 31.27 -4.84 50.06
C LYS A 480 32.07 -4.19 48.93
N LYS A 481 33.23 -4.75 48.61
CA LYS A 481 33.99 -4.33 47.41
C LYS A 481 33.36 -4.92 46.15
N TRP A 482 33.47 -4.21 45.03
CA TRP A 482 33.19 -4.77 43.71
C TRP A 482 33.98 -6.08 43.55
N LEU A 483 33.37 -7.11 42.96
CA LEU A 483 33.86 -8.50 42.85
C LEU A 483 33.66 -9.40 44.09
N ASP A 484 33.30 -8.86 45.26
CA ASP A 484 32.97 -9.67 46.46
C ASP A 484 31.50 -10.12 46.45
N PHE A 485 31.14 -10.88 45.40
CA PHE A 485 29.78 -11.38 45.18
C PHE A 485 29.52 -12.69 45.93
N THR A 486 28.28 -12.92 46.38
CA THR A 486 27.90 -14.18 47.02
C THR A 486 27.77 -15.31 46.00
N GLU A 487 28.17 -16.53 46.39
CA GLU A 487 27.93 -17.76 45.59
C GLU A 487 26.45 -17.94 45.22
N ASN A 488 25.54 -17.52 46.12
CA ASN A 488 24.09 -17.61 45.93
C ASN A 488 23.59 -16.76 44.75
N SER A 489 24.24 -15.64 44.42
CA SER A 489 23.84 -14.78 43.29
C SER A 489 23.88 -15.51 41.95
N LEU A 490 24.91 -16.33 41.72
CA LEU A 490 25.04 -17.10 40.48
C LEU A 490 23.97 -18.18 40.36
N GLN A 491 23.64 -18.83 41.48
CA GLN A 491 22.56 -19.81 41.52
C GLN A 491 21.22 -19.16 41.17
N VAL A 492 20.90 -18.00 41.78
CA VAL A 492 19.67 -17.25 41.49
C VAL A 492 19.61 -16.77 40.04
N ILE A 493 20.74 -16.33 39.46
CA ILE A 493 20.83 -15.96 38.04
C ILE A 493 20.49 -17.16 37.15
N ASN A 494 21.11 -18.32 37.39
CA ASN A 494 20.88 -19.52 36.59
C ASN A 494 19.43 -20.01 36.70
N GLU A 495 18.85 -20.02 37.91
CA GLU A 495 17.44 -20.35 38.11
C GLU A 495 16.51 -19.33 37.42
N SER A 496 16.90 -18.05 37.40
CA SER A 496 16.14 -17.00 36.72
C SER A 496 16.16 -17.14 35.21
N LEU A 497 17.33 -17.44 34.64
CA LEU A 497 17.52 -17.69 33.22
C LEU A 497 16.74 -18.93 32.78
N GLN A 498 16.81 -20.04 33.51
CA GLN A 498 16.05 -21.25 33.20
C GLN A 498 14.53 -20.98 33.18
N LYS A 499 14.01 -20.23 34.16
CA LYS A 499 12.60 -19.84 34.18
C LYS A 499 12.23 -18.94 33.01
N LEU A 500 13.08 -17.97 32.66
CA LEU A 500 12.85 -17.06 31.53
C LEU A 500 12.89 -17.82 30.20
N GLU A 501 13.89 -18.67 29.99
CA GLU A 501 14.02 -19.51 28.79
C GLU A 501 12.81 -20.43 28.61
N ALA A 502 12.27 -20.99 29.71
CA ALA A 502 11.05 -21.79 29.66
C ALA A 502 9.82 -21.02 29.15
N THR A 503 9.81 -19.69 29.24
CA THR A 503 8.72 -18.84 28.69
C THR A 503 8.95 -18.47 27.22
N GLY A 504 10.16 -18.63 26.68
CA GLY A 504 10.51 -18.20 25.33
C GLY A 504 10.60 -16.68 25.13
N ILE A 505 10.59 -15.87 26.20
CA ILE A 505 10.78 -14.42 26.11
C ILE A 505 12.27 -14.11 25.86
N GLU A 506 12.57 -13.39 24.79
CA GLU A 506 13.92 -12.94 24.47
C GLU A 506 14.26 -11.59 25.15
N ALA A 507 15.52 -11.14 25.05
CA ALA A 507 15.93 -9.79 25.44
C ALA A 507 16.68 -9.11 24.28
N PRO A 508 16.53 -7.78 24.08
CA PRO A 508 15.71 -6.87 24.87
C PRO A 508 14.21 -6.97 24.56
N SER A 509 13.38 -6.94 25.60
CA SER A 509 11.93 -6.97 25.48
C SER A 509 11.22 -6.07 26.50
N LEU A 510 10.06 -5.55 26.09
CA LEU A 510 9.14 -4.76 26.91
C LEU A 510 7.85 -5.54 27.12
N TRP A 511 7.51 -5.85 28.36
CA TRP A 511 6.23 -6.45 28.74
C TRP A 511 5.33 -5.42 29.42
N VAL A 512 4.07 -5.30 28.98
CA VAL A 512 3.06 -4.42 29.59
C VAL A 512 1.73 -5.15 29.74
N ASN A 513 1.29 -5.39 30.98
CA ASN A 513 0.02 -6.06 31.32
C ASN A 513 -0.28 -7.35 30.52
N GLY A 514 0.75 -8.14 30.21
CA GLY A 514 0.65 -9.37 29.44
C GLY A 514 1.29 -9.26 28.06
N VAL A 515 1.20 -8.11 27.39
CA VAL A 515 1.68 -7.94 26.01
C VAL A 515 3.19 -7.82 25.98
N VAL A 516 3.86 -8.69 25.21
CA VAL A 516 5.32 -8.68 24.99
C VAL A 516 5.65 -7.99 23.66
N ARG A 517 6.64 -7.11 23.68
CA ARG A 517 7.25 -6.51 22.48
C ARG A 517 8.75 -6.80 22.47
N THR A 518 9.28 -7.26 21.33
CA THR A 518 10.70 -7.65 21.16
C THR A 518 11.38 -6.80 20.08
N GLY A 519 12.71 -6.65 20.15
CA GLY A 519 13.50 -6.02 19.10
C GLY A 519 14.20 -4.72 19.50
N SER A 520 14.87 -4.11 18.53
CA SER A 520 15.82 -3.03 18.74
C SER A 520 15.21 -1.63 18.78
N GLU A 521 13.91 -1.42 18.98
CA GLU A 521 13.28 -0.09 19.17
C GLU A 521 12.14 -0.17 20.20
N VAL A 522 12.02 -1.29 20.92
CA VAL A 522 10.85 -1.60 21.76
C VAL A 522 10.56 -0.59 22.86
N PHE A 523 11.61 0.05 23.39
CA PHE A 523 11.50 0.99 24.50
C PHE A 523 11.02 2.38 24.08
N ASP A 524 11.09 2.72 22.79
CA ASP A 524 10.59 3.99 22.27
C ASP A 524 9.04 4.06 22.30
N TYR A 525 8.37 2.91 22.37
CA TYR A 525 6.92 2.78 22.41
C TYR A 525 6.33 2.64 23.83
N PHE A 526 7.13 2.88 24.87
CA PHE A 526 6.76 2.72 26.28
C PHE A 526 5.41 3.38 26.67
N GLU A 527 5.16 4.61 26.20
CA GLU A 527 3.93 5.34 26.54
C GLU A 527 2.72 4.83 25.76
N VAL A 528 2.90 4.55 24.47
CA VAL A 528 1.85 3.99 23.61
C VAL A 528 1.37 2.66 24.17
N ALA A 529 2.32 1.79 24.55
CA ALA A 529 2.05 0.52 25.21
C ALA A 529 1.25 0.67 26.51
N SER A 530 1.56 1.70 27.30
CA SER A 530 0.88 1.98 28.57
C SER A 530 -0.57 2.47 28.35
N ILE A 531 -0.80 3.29 27.33
CA ILE A 531 -2.14 3.77 26.96
C ILE A 531 -3.01 2.63 26.43
N GLU A 532 -2.45 1.76 25.59
CA GLU A 532 -3.15 0.58 25.08
C GLU A 532 -3.54 -0.37 26.21
N ALA A 533 -2.61 -0.67 27.12
CA ALA A 533 -2.87 -1.49 28.30
C ALA A 533 -3.96 -0.90 29.21
N LEU A 534 -4.02 0.43 29.31
CA LEU A 534 -5.06 1.13 30.06
C LEU A 534 -6.44 1.00 29.39
N ARG A 535 -6.51 1.06 28.05
CA ARG A 535 -7.75 0.84 27.30
C ARG A 535 -8.29 -0.57 27.54
N THR A 536 -7.43 -1.58 27.42
CA THR A 536 -7.80 -2.98 27.69
C THR A 536 -8.23 -3.18 29.15
N ALA A 537 -7.53 -2.56 30.10
CA ALA A 537 -7.91 -2.63 31.51
C ALA A 537 -9.32 -2.04 31.77
N ARG A 538 -9.72 -0.98 31.08
CA ARG A 538 -11.07 -0.39 31.19
C ARG A 538 -12.18 -1.32 30.70
N GLU A 539 -11.91 -2.10 29.67
CA GLU A 539 -12.87 -3.06 29.11
C GLU A 539 -13.04 -4.28 30.02
N ILE A 540 -11.95 -4.68 30.70
CA ILE A 540 -11.93 -5.90 31.50
C ILE A 540 -12.38 -5.67 32.95
N ILE A 541 -11.98 -4.56 33.58
CA ILE A 541 -12.17 -4.33 35.01
C ILE A 541 -13.60 -3.81 35.26
N PRO A 542 -14.45 -4.53 36.02
CA PRO A 542 -15.76 -4.01 36.41
C PRO A 542 -15.66 -2.80 37.35
N GLN A 543 -16.65 -1.91 37.30
CA GLN A 543 -16.78 -0.84 38.29
C GLN A 543 -16.90 -1.45 39.69
N GLY A 544 -16.05 -1.00 40.62
CA GLY A 544 -16.03 -1.50 42.00
C GLY A 544 -15.31 -2.84 42.20
N PHE A 545 -14.54 -3.34 41.23
CA PHE A 545 -13.74 -4.56 41.42
C PHE A 545 -12.75 -4.44 42.59
N GLU A 546 -12.80 -5.40 43.51
CA GLU A 546 -11.85 -5.58 44.59
C GLU A 546 -11.09 -6.90 44.38
N GLY A 547 -9.79 -6.81 44.08
CA GLY A 547 -8.95 -7.98 43.80
C GLY A 547 -7.60 -7.61 43.17
N ASP A 548 -6.83 -8.62 42.76
CA ASP A 548 -5.60 -8.42 41.98
C ASP A 548 -5.98 -8.12 40.52
N ILE A 549 -5.73 -6.88 40.11
CA ILE A 549 -6.06 -6.39 38.77
C ILE A 549 -5.24 -7.11 37.71
N LEU A 550 -3.97 -7.42 37.99
CA LEU A 550 -3.13 -8.11 37.02
C LEU A 550 -3.60 -9.54 36.80
N ASP A 551 -4.00 -10.25 37.87
CA ASP A 551 -4.59 -11.59 37.75
C ASP A 551 -5.87 -11.59 36.93
N LEU A 552 -6.77 -10.64 37.18
CA LEU A 552 -8.00 -10.47 36.41
C LEU A 552 -7.70 -10.24 34.92
N ILE A 553 -6.77 -9.32 34.61
CA ILE A 553 -6.36 -8.99 33.25
C ILE A 553 -5.78 -10.23 32.56
N LEU A 554 -4.77 -10.87 33.14
CA LEU A 554 -4.09 -12.03 32.52
C LEU A 554 -5.04 -13.22 32.31
N THR A 555 -6.00 -13.42 33.23
CA THR A 555 -7.01 -14.47 33.11
C THR A 555 -8.00 -14.18 31.98
N ARG A 556 -8.45 -12.92 31.87
CA ARG A 556 -9.44 -12.51 30.86
C ARG A 556 -8.86 -12.46 29.45
N ILE A 557 -7.60 -12.04 29.30
CA ILE A 557 -6.90 -12.04 28.01
C ILE A 557 -6.35 -13.42 27.61
N LYS A 558 -6.49 -14.43 28.49
CA LYS A 558 -5.98 -15.80 28.29
C LYS A 558 -4.48 -15.85 28.00
N ALA A 559 -3.68 -15.19 28.83
CA ALA A 559 -2.23 -15.16 28.66
C ALA A 559 -1.61 -16.58 28.62
N VAL A 560 -0.67 -16.80 27.69
CA VAL A 560 0.06 -18.07 27.55
C VAL A 560 1.20 -18.16 28.56
N SER A 561 1.54 -19.38 28.98
CA SER A 561 2.69 -19.63 29.84
C SER A 561 4.02 -19.66 29.09
N LYS A 562 3.99 -19.99 27.80
CA LYS A 562 5.16 -20.24 26.96
C LYS A 562 4.93 -19.68 25.55
N ILE A 563 5.91 -18.94 25.03
CA ILE A 563 5.94 -18.50 23.65
C ILE A 563 6.51 -19.64 22.79
N VAL A 564 5.66 -20.24 21.96
CA VAL A 564 6.10 -21.16 20.91
C VAL A 564 6.25 -20.38 19.61
N SER A 565 7.47 -20.29 19.07
CA SER A 565 7.76 -19.47 17.89
C SER A 565 6.87 -19.81 16.69
N ASP A 566 6.68 -21.10 16.38
CA ASP A 566 5.91 -21.54 15.21
C ASP A 566 4.39 -21.32 15.36
N VAL A 567 3.91 -21.04 16.58
CA VAL A 567 2.49 -20.78 16.88
C VAL A 567 2.23 -19.28 17.00
N HIS A 568 3.03 -18.59 17.82
CA HIS A 568 2.74 -17.23 18.29
C HIS A 568 3.49 -16.13 17.52
N VAL A 569 4.70 -16.41 17.02
CA VAL A 569 5.61 -15.37 16.49
C VAL A 569 5.64 -15.40 14.98
N LYS A 570 5.86 -16.58 14.38
CA LYS A 570 5.92 -16.72 12.94
C LYS A 570 4.54 -16.48 12.31
N PRO A 571 4.48 -15.83 11.13
CA PRO A 571 3.26 -15.74 10.35
C PRO A 571 2.62 -17.13 10.18
N PRO A 572 1.28 -17.24 10.22
CA PRO A 572 0.62 -18.53 10.05
C PRO A 572 0.96 -19.13 8.69
N ASN A 573 1.65 -20.26 8.69
CA ASN A 573 1.75 -21.10 7.51
C ASN A 573 0.41 -21.83 7.34
N SER A 574 -0.31 -21.56 6.26
CA SER A 574 -1.62 -22.14 5.99
C SER A 574 -1.56 -23.03 4.75
N LEU A 575 -2.58 -23.86 4.57
CA LEU A 575 -2.82 -24.62 3.35
C LEU A 575 -3.14 -23.75 2.11
N LYS A 576 -3.26 -22.42 2.28
CA LYS A 576 -3.59 -21.45 1.20
C LYS A 576 -4.84 -21.83 0.38
N ILE A 577 -5.82 -22.45 1.04
CA ILE A 577 -7.00 -23.03 0.38
C ILE A 577 -7.88 -22.01 -0.36
N THR A 578 -7.77 -20.72 -0.04
CA THR A 578 -8.49 -19.66 -0.79
C THR A 578 -7.96 -19.50 -2.22
N GLN A 579 -6.78 -20.07 -2.54
CA GLN A 579 -6.19 -20.08 -3.88
C GLN A 579 -6.50 -21.38 -4.64
N TYR A 580 -7.22 -22.33 -4.02
CA TYR A 580 -7.55 -23.62 -4.64
C TYR A 580 -8.61 -23.42 -5.72
N SER A 581 -8.55 -24.28 -6.75
CA SER A 581 -9.66 -24.37 -7.70
C SER A 581 -10.92 -24.92 -7.01
N ILE A 582 -12.08 -24.73 -7.64
CA ILE A 582 -13.33 -25.33 -7.16
C ILE A 582 -13.25 -26.85 -7.01
N GLU A 583 -12.47 -27.53 -7.87
CA GLU A 583 -12.23 -28.97 -7.77
C GLU A 583 -11.39 -29.31 -6.53
N GLU A 584 -10.29 -28.57 -6.31
CA GLU A 584 -9.42 -28.75 -5.13
C GLU A 584 -10.19 -28.45 -3.82
N LEU A 585 -11.04 -27.41 -3.79
CA LEU A 585 -11.94 -27.11 -2.66
C LEU A 585 -13.03 -28.17 -2.47
N SER A 586 -13.58 -28.72 -3.55
CA SER A 586 -14.58 -29.79 -3.48
C SER A 586 -13.98 -31.07 -2.89
N LYS A 587 -12.76 -31.44 -3.30
CA LYS A 587 -12.01 -32.55 -2.70
C LYS A 587 -11.72 -32.30 -1.22
N LEU A 588 -11.42 -31.06 -0.85
CA LEU A 588 -11.21 -30.69 0.55
C LEU A 588 -12.49 -30.83 1.38
N ALA A 589 -13.63 -30.38 0.84
CA ALA A 589 -14.93 -30.56 1.48
C ALA A 589 -15.25 -32.04 1.69
N GLU A 590 -15.05 -32.89 0.67
CA GLU A 590 -15.24 -34.33 0.77
C GLU A 590 -14.30 -34.97 1.81
N PHE A 591 -13.03 -34.57 1.81
CA PHE A 591 -12.06 -35.01 2.81
C PHE A 591 -12.51 -34.70 4.24
N VAL A 592 -12.94 -33.47 4.51
CA VAL A 592 -13.41 -33.05 5.83
C VAL A 592 -14.63 -33.87 6.28
N GLN A 593 -15.55 -34.19 5.36
CA GLN A 593 -16.78 -34.93 5.67
C GLN A 593 -16.53 -36.45 5.87
N THR A 594 -15.58 -37.03 5.14
CA THR A 594 -15.33 -38.47 5.13
C THR A 594 -14.38 -38.94 6.23
N GLN A 595 -13.52 -38.06 6.75
CA GLN A 595 -12.47 -38.43 7.68
C GLN A 595 -13.00 -38.98 9.03
N SER A 596 -12.37 -40.05 9.53
CA SER A 596 -12.65 -40.59 10.87
C SER A 596 -12.02 -39.72 11.95
N ILE A 597 -12.77 -39.49 13.02
CA ILE A 597 -12.34 -38.70 14.17
C ILE A 597 -11.96 -39.64 15.31
N ASP A 598 -10.74 -39.52 15.80
CA ASP A 598 -10.17 -40.41 16.82
C ASP A 598 -10.42 -39.89 18.24
N LEU A 599 -10.39 -38.57 18.42
CA LEU A 599 -10.59 -37.90 19.71
C LEU A 599 -11.53 -36.71 19.50
N ILE A 600 -12.55 -36.58 20.35
CA ILE A 600 -13.52 -35.48 20.30
C ILE A 600 -14.08 -35.21 21.69
N ASP A 601 -14.08 -33.94 22.09
CA ASP A 601 -14.72 -33.51 23.34
C ASP A 601 -16.25 -33.57 23.25
N ALA A 602 -16.90 -33.66 24.41
CA ALA A 602 -18.36 -33.61 24.47
C ALA A 602 -18.94 -32.23 24.14
N GLU A 603 -18.16 -31.17 24.39
CA GLU A 603 -18.51 -29.80 24.02
C GLU A 603 -18.28 -29.57 22.52
N PHE A 604 -18.97 -28.57 21.94
CA PHE A 604 -18.78 -28.24 20.54
C PHE A 604 -17.32 -27.79 20.31
N PRO A 605 -16.60 -28.39 19.34
CA PRO A 605 -15.18 -28.13 19.15
C PRO A 605 -14.94 -26.68 18.72
N HIS A 606 -13.94 -26.06 19.35
CA HIS A 606 -13.42 -24.75 18.96
C HIS A 606 -12.20 -24.88 18.03
N ALA A 607 -11.57 -26.05 17.97
CA ALA A 607 -10.49 -26.33 17.04
C ALA A 607 -10.52 -27.78 16.55
N THR A 608 -10.22 -27.96 15.27
CA THR A 608 -10.06 -29.28 14.65
C THR A 608 -8.61 -29.44 14.20
N ALA A 609 -7.98 -30.56 14.58
CA ALA A 609 -6.63 -30.92 14.16
C ALA A 609 -6.58 -32.19 13.33
N PHE A 610 -5.83 -32.13 12.23
CA PHE A 610 -5.41 -33.30 11.46
C PHE A 610 -3.92 -33.54 11.72
N ILE A 611 -3.58 -34.74 12.20
CA ILE A 611 -2.20 -35.12 12.54
C ILE A 611 -1.71 -36.11 11.50
N VAL A 612 -0.72 -35.70 10.72
CA VAL A 612 -0.11 -36.48 9.64
C VAL A 612 1.23 -37.01 10.13
N PHE A 613 1.36 -38.32 10.23
CA PHE A 613 2.59 -38.93 10.76
C PHE A 613 3.59 -39.22 9.66
N ASN A 614 4.82 -38.71 9.80
CA ASN A 614 5.95 -39.06 8.93
C ASN A 614 6.81 -40.16 9.58
N ARG A 615 7.11 -40.00 10.88
CA ARG A 615 7.97 -40.87 11.73
C ARG A 615 7.44 -40.88 13.17
N ASN A 616 7.99 -41.75 14.02
CA ASN A 616 7.75 -41.76 15.47
C ASN A 616 6.27 -41.75 15.94
N ARG A 617 5.35 -42.29 15.12
CA ARG A 617 3.90 -42.27 15.37
C ARG A 617 3.52 -42.63 16.81
N ALA A 618 4.00 -43.76 17.31
CA ALA A 618 3.58 -44.28 18.62
C ALA A 618 3.85 -43.29 19.78
N LYS A 619 4.98 -42.56 19.73
CA LYS A 619 5.35 -41.58 20.78
C LYS A 619 4.50 -40.31 20.66
N ILE A 620 4.32 -39.80 19.45
CA ILE A 620 3.52 -38.59 19.20
C ILE A 620 2.05 -38.84 19.52
N GLU A 621 1.50 -39.96 19.08
CA GLU A 621 0.12 -40.35 19.39
C GLU A 621 -0.10 -40.50 20.90
N ALA A 622 0.86 -41.08 21.63
CA ALA A 622 0.81 -41.15 23.09
C ALA A 622 0.83 -39.77 23.75
N ASN A 623 1.65 -38.83 23.27
CA ASN A 623 1.68 -37.46 23.78
C ASN A 623 0.35 -36.73 23.55
N ILE A 624 -0.26 -36.90 22.38
CA ILE A 624 -1.57 -36.29 22.06
C ILE A 624 -2.69 -36.89 22.90
N ARG A 625 -2.71 -38.22 23.06
CA ARG A 625 -3.69 -38.90 23.93
C ARG A 625 -3.53 -38.49 25.39
N LYS A 626 -2.29 -38.26 25.85
CA LYS A 626 -2.02 -37.71 27.17
C LYS A 626 -2.62 -36.30 27.31
N TYR A 627 -2.33 -35.39 26.37
CA TYR A 627 -2.94 -34.06 26.33
C TYR A 627 -4.48 -34.13 26.41
N PHE A 628 -5.10 -34.98 25.59
CA PHE A 628 -6.55 -35.10 25.53
C PHE A 628 -7.16 -35.65 26.84
N SER A 629 -6.42 -36.48 27.58
CA SER A 629 -6.86 -36.98 28.89
C SER A 629 -6.71 -35.97 30.04
N GLU A 630 -5.89 -34.94 29.85
CA GLU A 630 -5.67 -33.88 30.84
C GLU A 630 -6.69 -32.74 30.65
N PRO A 631 -7.07 -32.02 31.73
CA PRO A 631 -7.94 -30.87 31.61
C PRO A 631 -7.33 -29.80 30.73
N HIS A 632 -8.01 -29.46 29.64
CA HIS A 632 -7.60 -28.44 28.68
C HIS A 632 -8.75 -27.46 28.44
N LYS A 633 -8.42 -26.22 28.05
CA LYS A 633 -9.39 -25.10 28.02
C LYS A 633 -10.25 -25.06 26.75
N THR A 634 -9.71 -25.57 25.66
CA THR A 634 -10.29 -25.45 24.33
C THR A 634 -10.85 -26.80 23.91
N PRO A 635 -12.17 -26.97 23.75
CA PRO A 635 -12.73 -28.20 23.19
C PRO A 635 -12.16 -28.47 21.80
N VAL A 636 -11.64 -29.67 21.58
CA VAL A 636 -10.96 -30.07 20.34
C VAL A 636 -11.56 -31.32 19.70
N ARG A 637 -11.29 -31.44 18.40
CA ARG A 637 -11.51 -32.63 17.59
C ARG A 637 -10.20 -33.00 16.89
N ILE A 638 -9.73 -34.24 17.01
CA ILE A 638 -8.45 -34.69 16.46
C ILE A 638 -8.65 -35.94 15.60
N ALA A 639 -8.03 -35.94 14.41
CA ALA A 639 -7.95 -37.07 13.51
C ALA A 639 -6.49 -37.44 13.23
N PHE A 640 -6.19 -38.75 13.27
CA PHE A 640 -4.89 -39.33 12.97
C PHE A 640 -4.84 -39.83 11.53
N LEU A 641 -3.83 -39.38 10.78
CA LEU A 641 -3.67 -39.63 9.35
C LEU A 641 -2.31 -40.27 9.05
N ASP A 642 -2.33 -41.30 8.21
CA ASP A 642 -1.10 -41.88 7.65
C ASP A 642 -0.47 -40.96 6.59
N SER A 643 -1.32 -40.25 5.84
CA SER A 643 -0.88 -39.33 4.79
C SER A 643 -1.97 -38.31 4.50
N MET A 644 -1.57 -37.11 4.05
CA MET A 644 -2.49 -36.16 3.44
C MET A 644 -2.62 -36.41 1.93
N PRO A 645 -3.81 -36.15 1.34
CA PRO A 645 -3.97 -36.10 -0.10
C PRO A 645 -2.90 -35.21 -0.76
N GLN A 646 -2.33 -35.67 -1.88
CA GLN A 646 -1.24 -34.97 -2.56
C GLN A 646 -1.64 -33.55 -2.99
N GLU A 647 -2.91 -33.34 -3.30
CA GLU A 647 -3.47 -32.03 -3.63
C GLU A 647 -3.30 -31.01 -2.51
N PHE A 648 -3.25 -31.46 -1.25
CA PHE A 648 -3.09 -30.61 -0.07
C PHE A 648 -1.63 -30.53 0.42
N MET A 649 -0.72 -31.28 -0.22
CA MET A 649 0.71 -31.28 0.12
C MET A 649 1.48 -30.13 -0.53
N LYS A 650 0.88 -29.44 -1.52
CA LYS A 650 1.49 -28.26 -2.17
C LYS A 650 1.90 -27.21 -1.14
N GLY A 651 3.20 -27.02 -0.95
CA GLY A 651 3.75 -26.06 0.03
C GLY A 651 3.96 -26.63 1.44
N ILE A 652 3.83 -27.95 1.62
CA ILE A 652 4.20 -28.70 2.83
C ILE A 652 5.45 -29.56 2.57
N ASP A 653 5.88 -29.70 1.31
CA ASP A 653 6.96 -30.60 0.89
C ASP A 653 8.32 -30.35 1.58
N TYR A 654 8.56 -29.14 2.11
CA TYR A 654 9.78 -28.85 2.87
C TYR A 654 9.72 -29.30 4.35
N LEU A 655 8.56 -29.73 4.84
CA LEU A 655 8.35 -30.23 6.20
C LEU A 655 8.45 -31.76 6.32
N ILE A 656 8.95 -32.43 5.29
CA ILE A 656 9.19 -33.90 5.30
C ILE A 656 10.14 -34.32 6.43
N ASP A 657 11.00 -33.40 6.89
CA ASP A 657 11.97 -33.67 7.95
C ASP A 657 11.38 -33.69 9.37
N SER A 658 10.14 -33.21 9.58
CA SER A 658 9.49 -33.30 10.89
C SER A 658 8.91 -34.71 11.12
N ASP A 659 8.83 -35.14 12.38
CA ASP A 659 8.27 -36.47 12.70
C ASP A 659 6.76 -36.55 12.41
N ALA A 660 6.02 -35.46 12.60
CA ALA A 660 4.63 -35.33 12.19
C ALA A 660 4.33 -33.89 11.78
N ILE A 661 3.18 -33.70 11.15
CA ILE A 661 2.63 -32.40 10.79
C ILE A 661 1.24 -32.30 11.41
N MET A 662 0.99 -31.22 12.15
CA MET A 662 -0.31 -30.94 12.73
C MET A 662 -0.95 -29.76 12.01
N VAL A 663 -2.14 -29.99 11.46
CA VAL A 663 -2.95 -28.98 10.78
C VAL A 663 -4.12 -28.61 11.70
N ILE A 664 -4.02 -27.50 12.44
CA ILE A 664 -5.09 -27.01 13.34
C ILE A 664 -5.86 -25.87 12.64
N ASN A 665 -7.15 -26.06 12.37
CA ASN A 665 -8.00 -25.06 11.68
C ASN A 665 -7.31 -24.48 10.41
N GLY A 666 -6.51 -25.31 9.72
CA GLY A 666 -5.77 -24.94 8.51
C GLY A 666 -4.33 -24.43 8.73
N ARG A 667 -3.90 -24.20 9.98
CA ARG A 667 -2.53 -23.79 10.33
C ARG A 667 -1.64 -25.01 10.39
N ILE A 668 -0.55 -24.98 9.65
CA ILE A 668 0.43 -26.05 9.59
C ILE A 668 1.50 -25.81 10.66
N ILE A 669 1.67 -26.79 11.56
CA ILE A 669 2.66 -26.78 12.63
C ILE A 669 3.48 -28.07 12.54
N PRO A 670 4.80 -28.00 12.33
CA PRO A 670 5.66 -29.19 12.39
C PRO A 670 5.76 -29.70 13.84
N ILE A 671 5.67 -31.02 14.00
CA ILE A 671 5.79 -31.70 15.29
C ILE A 671 6.98 -32.66 15.23
N ASN A 672 7.84 -32.56 16.23
CA ASN A 672 8.88 -33.55 16.51
C ASN A 672 8.53 -34.33 17.77
N GLU A 673 9.24 -35.42 18.03
CA GLU A 673 8.98 -36.31 19.17
C GLU A 673 8.88 -35.64 20.55
N ASP A 674 9.55 -34.50 20.74
CA ASP A 674 9.61 -33.76 22.01
C ASP A 674 8.65 -32.57 22.07
N PHE A 675 7.74 -32.44 21.10
CA PHE A 675 6.73 -31.38 21.11
C PHE A 675 5.73 -31.59 22.25
N ASP A 676 5.67 -30.61 23.17
CA ASP A 676 4.84 -30.64 24.39
C ASP A 676 3.79 -29.52 24.46
N SER A 677 3.78 -28.62 23.48
CA SER A 677 3.06 -27.34 23.55
C SER A 677 1.69 -27.38 22.84
N PHE A 678 0.95 -28.48 23.04
CA PHE A 678 -0.38 -28.69 22.44
C PHE A 678 -1.42 -27.70 22.97
N ASN A 679 -1.40 -27.40 24.28
CA ASN A 679 -2.30 -26.40 24.88
C ASN A 679 -2.16 -25.04 24.20
N GLU A 680 -0.92 -24.55 24.09
CA GLU A 680 -0.60 -23.28 23.43
C GLU A 680 -1.08 -23.27 21.97
N ALA A 681 -0.87 -24.36 21.24
CA ALA A 681 -1.27 -24.47 19.85
C ALA A 681 -2.80 -24.43 19.65
N PHE A 682 -3.56 -25.20 20.44
CA PHE A 682 -5.02 -25.25 20.35
C PHE A 682 -5.69 -23.97 20.86
N ASP A 683 -5.25 -23.44 22.00
CA ASP A 683 -5.80 -22.20 22.56
C ASP A 683 -5.59 -21.02 21.60
N TRP A 684 -4.44 -20.94 20.93
CA TRP A 684 -4.14 -19.89 19.96
C TRP A 684 -4.94 -19.99 18.66
N GLN A 685 -5.39 -21.20 18.30
CA GLN A 685 -6.17 -21.46 17.07
C GLN A 685 -7.67 -21.61 17.32
N ALA A 686 -8.13 -21.49 18.57
CA ALA A 686 -9.53 -21.65 18.94
C ALA A 686 -10.45 -20.60 18.29
N THR A 687 -11.52 -21.05 17.65
CA THR A 687 -12.49 -20.19 16.94
C THR A 687 -13.86 -20.18 17.65
N THR A 688 -13.89 -19.71 18.89
CA THR A 688 -15.09 -19.74 19.77
C THR A 688 -16.28 -18.94 19.22
N GLU A 689 -16.04 -17.78 18.61
CA GLU A 689 -17.12 -16.97 18.00
C GLU A 689 -17.77 -17.72 16.82
N LEU A 690 -16.95 -18.29 15.95
CA LEU A 690 -17.40 -19.10 14.81
C LEU A 690 -18.19 -20.33 15.27
N ALA A 691 -17.71 -21.04 16.29
CA ALA A 691 -18.43 -22.16 16.89
C ALA A 691 -19.83 -21.75 17.37
N THR A 692 -19.95 -20.57 17.98
CA THR A 692 -21.24 -20.04 18.46
C THR A 692 -22.20 -19.74 17.31
N ILE A 693 -21.69 -19.19 16.21
CA ILE A 693 -22.48 -18.88 15.00
C ILE A 693 -22.96 -20.17 14.34
N ILE A 694 -22.08 -21.15 14.15
CA ILE A 694 -22.40 -22.40 13.46
C ILE A 694 -23.48 -23.20 14.19
N ARG A 695 -23.48 -23.17 15.53
CA ARG A 695 -24.53 -23.79 16.33
C ARG A 695 -25.92 -23.19 16.09
N LYS A 696 -25.99 -21.94 15.63
CA LYS A 696 -27.22 -21.20 15.34
C LYS A 696 -27.61 -21.19 13.86
N LEU A 697 -26.77 -21.73 12.97
CA LEU A 697 -27.07 -21.75 11.53
C LEU A 697 -28.31 -22.58 11.22
N GLN A 698 -29.12 -22.03 10.30
CA GLN A 698 -30.22 -22.76 9.68
C GLN A 698 -29.66 -23.59 8.52
N LEU A 699 -29.93 -24.89 8.50
CA LEU A 699 -29.47 -25.83 7.47
C LEU A 699 -30.71 -26.45 6.79
N THR A 700 -30.64 -26.66 5.48
CA THR A 700 -31.74 -27.26 4.68
C THR A 700 -31.89 -28.77 4.88
N SER A 701 -30.95 -29.41 5.57
CA SER A 701 -30.94 -30.87 5.72
C SER A 701 -32.02 -31.34 6.70
N ASN A 702 -32.77 -32.39 6.34
CA ASN A 702 -33.68 -33.12 7.25
C ASN A 702 -32.94 -33.93 8.35
N LEU A 703 -31.65 -33.66 8.55
CA LEU A 703 -30.80 -34.38 9.51
C LEU A 703 -31.17 -33.97 10.95
N GLN A 704 -31.17 -34.96 11.84
CA GLN A 704 -31.43 -34.77 13.26
C GLN A 704 -30.40 -35.53 14.09
N GLY A 705 -30.20 -35.10 15.34
CA GLY A 705 -29.27 -35.71 16.28
C GLY A 705 -27.81 -35.68 15.78
N GLU A 706 -27.07 -36.75 16.02
CA GLU A 706 -25.62 -36.84 15.78
C GLU A 706 -25.20 -36.50 14.35
N LYS A 707 -26.04 -36.78 13.34
CA LYS A 707 -25.72 -36.46 11.94
C LYS A 707 -25.69 -34.96 11.67
N LEU A 708 -26.60 -34.21 12.32
CA LEU A 708 -26.64 -32.75 12.21
C LEU A 708 -25.46 -32.12 12.94
N ASP A 709 -25.11 -32.64 14.11
CA ASP A 709 -23.95 -32.17 14.88
C ASP A 709 -22.64 -32.43 14.13
N ARG A 710 -22.50 -33.60 13.49
CA ARG A 710 -21.37 -33.89 12.60
C ARG A 710 -21.26 -32.88 11.46
N LEU A 711 -22.37 -32.61 10.74
CA LEU A 711 -22.37 -31.62 9.66
C LEU A 711 -21.94 -30.23 10.16
N ARG A 712 -22.39 -29.81 11.35
CA ARG A 712 -21.96 -28.54 11.97
C ARG A 712 -20.47 -28.54 12.31
N HIS A 713 -19.92 -29.63 12.84
CA HIS A 713 -18.48 -29.76 13.10
C HIS A 713 -17.66 -29.69 11.81
N ASP A 714 -18.16 -30.29 10.73
CA ASP A 714 -17.49 -30.29 9.43
C ASP A 714 -17.52 -28.89 8.79
N ILE A 715 -18.66 -28.18 8.87
CA ILE A 715 -18.78 -26.77 8.46
C ILE A 715 -17.82 -25.89 9.29
N HIS A 716 -17.71 -26.10 10.60
CA HIS A 716 -16.77 -25.37 11.46
C HIS A 716 -15.33 -25.58 11.04
N THR A 717 -14.95 -26.84 10.82
CA THR A 717 -13.62 -27.20 10.37
C THR A 717 -13.31 -26.51 9.05
N PHE A 718 -14.17 -26.67 8.03
CA PHE A 718 -13.96 -26.09 6.71
C PHE A 718 -13.89 -24.55 6.76
N TRP A 719 -14.84 -23.89 7.41
CA TRP A 719 -14.88 -22.42 7.46
C TRP A 719 -13.75 -21.81 8.28
N SER A 720 -13.30 -22.47 9.36
CA SER A 720 -12.14 -22.02 10.13
C SER A 720 -10.86 -22.02 9.28
N MET A 721 -10.68 -23.04 8.43
CA MET A 721 -9.57 -23.12 7.47
C MET A 721 -9.61 -22.00 6.44
N ILE A 722 -10.81 -21.64 5.95
CA ILE A 722 -11.02 -20.56 4.98
C ILE A 722 -10.62 -19.22 5.59
N LEU A 723 -11.14 -18.91 6.78
CA LEU A 723 -10.83 -17.64 7.45
C LEU A 723 -9.34 -17.53 7.76
N LEU A 724 -8.69 -18.62 8.18
CA LEU A 724 -7.25 -18.61 8.43
C LEU A 724 -6.46 -18.40 7.13
N SER A 725 -6.87 -19.05 6.04
CA SER A 725 -6.25 -18.86 4.72
C SER A 725 -6.32 -17.40 4.28
N PHE A 726 -7.50 -16.78 4.36
CA PHE A 726 -7.65 -15.33 4.11
C PHE A 726 -6.70 -14.51 4.99
N SER A 727 -6.69 -14.77 6.30
CA SER A 727 -5.83 -14.06 7.25
C SER A 727 -4.33 -14.22 6.97
N SER A 728 -3.91 -15.40 6.50
CA SER A 728 -2.54 -15.70 6.12
C SER A 728 -2.12 -15.01 4.82
N ASN A 729 -3.06 -14.80 3.90
CA ASN A 729 -2.87 -14.07 2.65
C ASN A 729 -3.04 -12.55 2.81
N GLY A 730 -3.08 -12.05 4.06
CA GLY A 730 -3.21 -10.62 4.35
C GLY A 730 -4.62 -10.04 4.15
N VAL A 731 -5.61 -10.90 3.86
CA VAL A 731 -7.00 -10.49 3.69
C VAL A 731 -7.64 -10.23 5.06
N ARG A 732 -7.99 -8.97 5.31
CA ARG A 732 -8.70 -8.56 6.52
C ARG A 732 -10.20 -8.64 6.27
N ARG A 733 -10.94 -9.20 7.23
CA ARG A 733 -12.41 -9.22 7.20
C ARG A 733 -12.95 -8.46 8.41
N ARG A 734 -14.07 -7.78 8.24
CA ARG A 734 -14.85 -7.10 9.29
C ARG A 734 -16.31 -6.98 8.83
N HIS A 735 -17.18 -6.55 9.72
CA HIS A 735 -18.57 -6.25 9.41
C HIS A 735 -18.97 -4.95 10.11
N PHE A 736 -19.96 -4.27 9.54
CA PHE A 736 -20.61 -3.15 10.20
C PHE A 736 -21.71 -3.62 11.14
N HIS A 737 -22.18 -2.71 11.99
CA HIS A 737 -23.34 -2.99 12.82
C HIS A 737 -24.57 -3.22 11.91
N PRO A 738 -25.50 -4.13 12.24
CA PRO A 738 -26.66 -4.43 11.37
C PRO A 738 -27.49 -3.21 10.97
N ASN A 739 -27.60 -2.22 11.85
CA ASN A 739 -28.39 -1.00 11.61
C ASN A 739 -27.61 0.11 10.88
N THR A 740 -26.37 -0.13 10.44
CA THR A 740 -25.56 0.90 9.76
C THR A 740 -26.15 1.28 8.40
N PHE A 741 -26.79 0.33 7.70
CA PHE A 741 -27.37 0.51 6.37
C PHE A 741 -28.90 0.41 6.40
N ASP A 742 -29.52 1.03 7.39
CA ASP A 742 -30.99 1.13 7.46
C ASP A 742 -31.51 1.89 6.24
N GLN A 743 -32.48 1.31 5.52
CA GLN A 743 -33.01 1.87 4.28
C GLN A 743 -33.82 3.15 4.52
N ASP A 744 -34.37 3.30 5.73
CA ASP A 744 -35.15 4.48 6.13
C ASP A 744 -34.25 5.70 6.40
N ASN A 745 -32.93 5.51 6.48
CA ASN A 745 -31.99 6.59 6.73
C ASN A 745 -31.65 7.33 5.43
N PRO A 746 -31.84 8.66 5.33
CA PRO A 746 -31.62 9.41 4.09
C PRO A 746 -30.15 9.46 3.65
N ALA A 747 -29.20 9.10 4.53
CA ALA A 747 -27.79 8.96 4.19
C ALA A 747 -27.43 7.59 3.59
N VAL A 748 -28.38 6.65 3.52
CA VAL A 748 -28.15 5.30 3.01
C VAL A 748 -28.73 5.15 1.60
N ILE A 749 -27.94 4.55 0.72
CA ILE A 749 -28.29 4.25 -0.67
C ILE A 749 -28.18 2.75 -0.87
N ILE A 750 -29.19 2.16 -1.49
CA ILE A 750 -29.21 0.73 -1.82
C ILE A 750 -29.46 0.58 -3.32
N ASP A 751 -28.59 -0.18 -3.98
CA ASP A 751 -28.65 -0.40 -5.44
C ASP A 751 -28.13 -1.81 -5.79
N GLY A 752 -28.34 -2.23 -7.03
CA GLY A 752 -27.89 -3.52 -7.54
C GLY A 752 -28.88 -4.66 -7.29
N ASN A 753 -28.36 -5.89 -7.22
CA ASN A 753 -29.15 -7.12 -7.15
C ASN A 753 -29.13 -7.73 -5.74
N PRO A 754 -30.23 -7.68 -4.97
CA PRO A 754 -30.29 -8.20 -3.60
C PRO A 754 -30.10 -9.72 -3.50
N ASP A 755 -30.35 -10.45 -4.60
CA ASP A 755 -30.14 -11.89 -4.68
C ASP A 755 -28.68 -12.26 -5.06
N SER A 756 -27.80 -11.28 -5.23
CA SER A 756 -26.38 -11.52 -5.50
C SER A 756 -25.65 -12.12 -4.29
N PHE A 757 -24.75 -13.06 -4.56
CA PHE A 757 -23.79 -13.57 -3.56
C PHE A 757 -22.68 -12.57 -3.20
N PHE A 758 -22.60 -11.46 -3.92
CA PHE A 758 -21.57 -10.45 -3.75
C PHE A 758 -22.18 -9.19 -3.14
N HIS A 759 -22.03 -9.03 -1.82
CA HIS A 759 -22.51 -7.88 -1.08
C HIS A 759 -21.40 -6.86 -0.91
N ILE A 760 -21.68 -5.60 -1.29
CA ILE A 760 -20.77 -4.47 -1.10
C ILE A 760 -21.39 -3.55 -0.06
N GLU A 761 -20.69 -3.37 1.06
CA GLU A 761 -21.05 -2.44 2.13
C GLU A 761 -20.01 -1.33 2.18
N ALA A 762 -20.39 -0.07 1.97
CA ALA A 762 -19.44 1.04 1.92
C ALA A 762 -19.89 2.22 2.78
N ILE A 763 -18.97 2.78 3.55
CA ILE A 763 -19.16 4.06 4.24
C ILE A 763 -18.24 5.07 3.58
N LEU A 764 -18.79 6.11 2.95
CA LEU A 764 -18.02 6.98 2.06
C LEU A 764 -18.27 8.46 2.35
N ASP A 765 -17.20 9.25 2.41
CA ASP A 765 -17.25 10.71 2.40
C ASP A 765 -17.56 11.20 0.98
N PRO A 766 -18.75 11.80 0.72
CA PRO A 766 -19.14 12.25 -0.61
C PRO A 766 -18.23 13.36 -1.18
N PHE A 767 -17.48 14.08 -0.33
CA PHE A 767 -16.58 15.14 -0.74
C PHE A 767 -15.14 14.66 -1.00
N SER A 768 -14.88 13.38 -0.77
CA SER A 768 -13.54 12.78 -0.92
C SER A 768 -13.24 12.35 -2.35
N LYS A 769 -11.95 12.28 -2.69
CA LYS A 769 -11.49 11.75 -3.97
C LYS A 769 -11.77 10.25 -4.09
N GLU A 770 -11.70 9.53 -2.97
CA GLU A 770 -12.02 8.12 -2.88
C GLU A 770 -13.46 7.84 -3.34
N PHE A 771 -14.43 8.70 -2.97
CA PHE A 771 -15.81 8.61 -3.46
C PHE A 771 -15.91 8.89 -4.97
N GLN A 772 -15.22 9.92 -5.48
CA GLN A 772 -15.17 10.20 -6.93
C GLN A 772 -14.66 8.98 -7.72
N LYS A 773 -13.67 8.27 -7.18
CA LYS A 773 -13.11 7.06 -7.78
C LYS A 773 -14.08 5.88 -7.77
N VAL A 774 -14.62 5.55 -6.61
CA VAL A 774 -15.37 4.29 -6.41
C VAL A 774 -16.80 4.36 -6.94
N SER A 775 -17.44 5.53 -6.91
CA SER A 775 -18.82 5.72 -7.37
C SER A 775 -19.05 5.25 -8.82
N GLY A 776 -18.09 5.53 -9.72
CA GLY A 776 -18.16 5.08 -11.12
C GLY A 776 -18.11 3.56 -11.27
N LEU A 777 -17.29 2.89 -10.47
CA LEU A 777 -17.18 1.43 -10.48
C LEU A 777 -18.40 0.75 -9.85
N LEU A 778 -18.91 1.28 -8.73
CA LEU A 778 -20.11 0.74 -8.07
C LEU A 778 -21.36 0.87 -8.95
N SER A 779 -21.53 2.03 -9.60
CA SER A 779 -22.60 2.26 -10.58
C SER A 779 -22.56 1.21 -11.71
N GLU A 780 -21.36 0.88 -12.20
CA GLU A 780 -21.21 -0.14 -13.24
C GLU A 780 -21.54 -1.56 -12.74
N LEU A 781 -21.15 -1.91 -11.51
CA LEU A 781 -21.48 -3.20 -10.90
C LEU A 781 -22.99 -3.37 -10.67
N ALA A 782 -23.67 -2.29 -10.26
CA ALA A 782 -25.12 -2.26 -10.12
C ALA A 782 -25.82 -2.48 -11.47
N LYS A 783 -25.37 -1.77 -12.53
CA LYS A 783 -25.90 -1.92 -13.90
C LYS A 783 -25.73 -3.32 -14.48
N LEU A 784 -24.68 -4.03 -14.09
CA LEU A 784 -24.43 -5.41 -14.50
C LEU A 784 -25.10 -6.45 -13.58
N GLU A 785 -25.86 -6.00 -12.56
CA GLU A 785 -26.54 -6.86 -11.58
C GLU A 785 -25.59 -7.84 -10.87
N LEU A 786 -24.34 -7.43 -10.67
CA LEU A 786 -23.30 -8.28 -10.10
C LEU A 786 -23.24 -8.28 -8.59
N ALA A 787 -23.74 -7.23 -7.95
CA ALA A 787 -23.61 -7.04 -6.52
C ALA A 787 -24.89 -6.44 -5.92
N ASP A 788 -25.12 -6.77 -4.66
CA ASP A 788 -26.00 -6.03 -3.76
C ASP A 788 -25.17 -4.92 -3.10
N ILE A 789 -25.51 -3.65 -3.32
CA ILE A 789 -24.68 -2.51 -2.92
C ILE A 789 -25.42 -1.66 -1.89
N ALA A 790 -24.84 -1.53 -0.70
CA ALA A 790 -25.30 -0.64 0.35
C ALA A 790 -24.22 0.41 0.66
N ILE A 791 -24.55 1.69 0.51
CA ILE A 791 -23.64 2.81 0.76
C ILE A 791 -24.24 3.71 1.84
N ARG A 792 -23.50 3.96 2.93
CA ARG A 792 -23.80 5.03 3.90
C ARG A 792 -22.89 6.23 3.62
N LEU A 793 -23.49 7.37 3.33
CA LEU A 793 -22.78 8.63 3.19
C LEU A 793 -22.31 9.13 4.57
N ASN A 794 -21.04 9.51 4.66
CA ASN A 794 -20.38 9.88 5.91
C ASN A 794 -19.61 11.20 5.74
N PRO A 795 -20.31 12.33 5.60
CA PRO A 795 -19.67 13.62 5.42
C PRO A 795 -18.84 14.02 6.65
N PRO A 796 -17.78 14.83 6.49
CA PRO A 796 -17.01 15.33 7.63
C PRO A 796 -17.81 16.36 8.42
N THR A 797 -17.56 16.45 9.73
CA THR A 797 -18.22 17.45 10.61
C THR A 797 -17.94 18.89 10.18
N THR A 798 -16.78 19.13 9.57
CA THR A 798 -16.40 20.42 9.00
C THR A 798 -15.68 20.23 7.68
N LEU A 799 -16.04 21.05 6.69
CA LEU A 799 -15.37 21.08 5.40
C LEU A 799 -14.41 22.28 5.35
N SER A 800 -13.12 22.02 5.14
CA SER A 800 -12.08 23.07 5.12
C SER A 800 -11.91 23.71 3.74
N LYS A 801 -12.11 22.95 2.67
CA LYS A 801 -11.96 23.36 1.27
C LYS A 801 -13.09 22.76 0.45
N LEU A 802 -13.49 23.47 -0.60
CA LEU A 802 -14.43 22.92 -1.58
C LEU A 802 -13.73 21.80 -2.39
N PRO A 803 -14.44 20.71 -2.74
CA PRO A 803 -13.98 19.81 -3.78
C PRO A 803 -13.81 20.59 -5.07
N SER A 804 -12.68 20.42 -5.75
CA SER A 804 -12.28 21.28 -6.86
C SER A 804 -11.83 20.52 -8.10
N SER A 805 -11.59 19.21 -8.04
CA SER A 805 -11.21 18.41 -9.21
C SER A 805 -12.42 17.86 -9.94
N PHE A 806 -12.34 17.82 -11.27
CA PHE A 806 -13.13 16.88 -12.05
C PHE A 806 -12.45 15.50 -11.99
N TYR A 807 -13.24 14.45 -12.06
CA TYR A 807 -12.74 13.08 -12.06
C TYR A 807 -13.55 12.22 -13.04
N ARG A 808 -12.91 11.24 -13.66
CA ARG A 808 -13.57 10.22 -14.50
C ARG A 808 -13.02 8.86 -14.14
N TYR A 809 -13.90 7.91 -13.83
CA TYR A 809 -13.54 6.50 -13.79
C TYR A 809 -13.95 5.84 -15.10
N VAL A 810 -12.99 5.40 -15.90
CA VAL A 810 -13.26 4.96 -17.28
C VAL A 810 -13.77 3.52 -17.28
N THR A 811 -15.07 3.32 -17.48
CA THR A 811 -15.67 1.98 -17.66
C THR A 811 -15.89 1.61 -19.12
N LYS A 812 -15.85 2.59 -20.04
CA LYS A 812 -15.98 2.40 -21.50
C LYS A 812 -14.62 2.48 -22.19
N GLU A 813 -14.34 3.57 -22.92
CA GLU A 813 -13.19 3.68 -23.84
C GLU A 813 -12.28 4.87 -23.52
N ALA A 814 -12.84 5.98 -23.03
CA ALA A 814 -12.11 7.21 -22.78
C ALA A 814 -12.66 7.97 -21.57
N ALA A 815 -11.80 8.75 -20.92
CA ALA A 815 -12.23 9.83 -20.03
C ALA A 815 -12.47 11.08 -20.88
N VAL A 816 -13.72 11.57 -20.89
CA VAL A 816 -14.09 12.80 -21.60
C VAL A 816 -14.42 13.87 -20.58
N PHE A 817 -13.69 14.99 -20.63
CA PHE A 817 -13.96 16.16 -19.79
C PHE A 817 -14.57 17.26 -20.63
N THR A 818 -15.75 17.71 -20.21
CA THR A 818 -16.48 18.84 -20.80
C THR A 818 -16.82 19.86 -19.71
N PHE A 819 -17.45 20.98 -20.08
CA PHE A 819 -17.95 21.99 -19.14
C PHE A 819 -16.82 22.63 -18.29
N LEU A 820 -15.76 23.08 -18.96
CA LEU A 820 -14.57 23.63 -18.31
C LEU A 820 -14.72 25.14 -18.05
N ASP A 821 -14.27 25.62 -16.88
CA ASP A 821 -14.17 27.07 -16.64
C ASP A 821 -13.06 27.68 -17.51
N PRO A 822 -13.36 28.68 -18.37
CA PRO A 822 -12.39 29.30 -19.26
C PRO A 822 -11.28 30.09 -18.55
N ASN A 823 -11.44 30.43 -17.27
CA ASN A 823 -10.47 31.22 -16.48
C ASN A 823 -9.57 30.37 -15.58
N VAL A 824 -9.78 29.06 -15.53
CA VAL A 824 -9.06 28.16 -14.65
C VAL A 824 -8.05 27.35 -15.46
N THR A 825 -6.86 27.17 -14.91
CA THR A 825 -5.84 26.29 -15.48
C THR A 825 -5.98 24.90 -14.86
N TYR A 826 -5.91 23.87 -15.69
CA TYR A 826 -6.04 22.47 -15.27
C TYR A 826 -4.79 21.66 -15.60
N SER A 827 -4.50 20.66 -14.76
CA SER A 827 -3.55 19.58 -15.06
C SER A 827 -4.28 18.24 -15.12
N VAL A 828 -3.89 17.39 -16.06
CA VAL A 828 -4.38 16.01 -16.19
C VAL A 828 -3.49 15.07 -15.38
N ILE A 829 -4.10 14.27 -14.51
CA ILE A 829 -3.42 13.31 -13.65
C ILE A 829 -4.06 11.92 -13.87
N PRO A 830 -3.39 11.03 -14.61
CA PRO A 830 -3.85 9.65 -14.77
C PRO A 830 -3.71 8.85 -13.46
N GLU A 831 -4.71 8.04 -13.15
CA GLU A 831 -4.74 7.13 -12.00
C GLU A 831 -4.96 5.68 -12.47
N PRO A 832 -3.94 5.04 -13.05
CA PRO A 832 -4.06 3.67 -13.52
C PRO A 832 -4.11 2.66 -12.37
N PRO A 833 -4.54 1.42 -12.65
CA PRO A 833 -4.33 0.28 -11.76
C PRO A 833 -2.88 0.16 -11.28
N GLU A 834 -2.70 -0.42 -10.10
CA GLU A 834 -1.40 -0.52 -9.43
C GLU A 834 -0.35 -1.32 -10.21
N THR A 835 -0.80 -2.24 -11.07
CA THR A 835 0.08 -3.06 -11.91
C THR A 835 0.50 -2.36 -13.20
N TRP A 836 -0.03 -1.17 -13.52
CA TRP A 836 0.19 -0.53 -14.81
C TRP A 836 1.25 0.57 -14.74
N LEU A 837 2.22 0.51 -15.65
CA LEU A 837 3.15 1.60 -15.90
C LEU A 837 2.83 2.26 -17.24
N LEU A 838 2.36 3.51 -17.20
CA LEU A 838 1.92 4.25 -18.38
C LEU A 838 3.00 5.17 -18.97
N GLU A 839 2.90 5.41 -20.27
CA GLU A 839 3.69 6.36 -21.04
C GLU A 839 2.81 7.28 -21.86
N GLN A 840 3.18 8.55 -21.99
CA GLN A 840 2.48 9.46 -22.87
C GLN A 840 2.93 9.25 -24.32
N THR A 841 1.95 9.07 -25.23
CA THR A 841 2.22 8.84 -26.67
C THR A 841 1.63 9.93 -27.56
N VAL A 842 0.48 10.48 -27.21
CA VAL A 842 -0.13 11.63 -27.89
C VAL A 842 -0.54 12.66 -26.85
N ALA A 843 -0.29 13.94 -27.13
CA ALA A 843 -0.93 15.04 -26.40
C ALA A 843 -1.08 16.28 -27.28
N ASP A 844 -2.33 16.63 -27.55
CA ASP A 844 -2.72 17.79 -28.36
C ASP A 844 -2.68 19.10 -27.54
N VAL A 845 -2.32 19.04 -26.25
CA VAL A 845 -2.20 20.17 -25.32
C VAL A 845 -1.03 19.97 -24.36
N ASP A 846 -0.58 21.03 -23.69
CA ASP A 846 0.25 20.88 -22.49
C ASP A 846 -0.61 20.34 -21.36
N ILE A 847 -0.47 19.05 -21.05
CA ILE A 847 -1.30 18.34 -20.07
C ILE A 847 -1.17 18.91 -18.65
N ASP A 848 -0.14 19.73 -18.41
CA ASP A 848 0.12 20.35 -17.11
C ASP A 848 -0.51 21.73 -16.97
N ASN A 849 -0.76 22.41 -18.10
CA ASN A 849 -1.14 23.82 -18.16
C ASN A 849 -2.28 24.05 -19.16
N ILE A 850 -3.43 23.37 -18.97
CA ILE A 850 -4.58 23.49 -19.86
C ILE A 850 -5.42 24.71 -19.45
N LEU A 851 -5.49 25.74 -20.29
CA LEU A 851 -6.38 26.90 -20.10
C LEU A 851 -7.45 26.93 -21.20
N ALA A 852 -8.71 26.64 -20.85
CA ALA A 852 -9.78 26.45 -21.83
C ALA A 852 -10.09 27.69 -22.70
N ARG A 853 -9.79 28.91 -22.24
CA ARG A 853 -9.91 30.14 -23.07
C ARG A 853 -8.91 30.18 -24.22
N GLU A 854 -7.73 29.57 -24.09
CA GLU A 854 -6.67 29.60 -25.11
C GLU A 854 -6.84 28.52 -26.18
N LEU A 855 -7.72 27.55 -25.93
CA LEU A 855 -8.06 26.48 -26.86
C LEU A 855 -9.05 26.98 -27.92
N LYS A 856 -8.87 26.55 -29.18
CA LYS A 856 -9.89 26.64 -30.25
C LYS A 856 -11.02 25.63 -30.00
N GLU A 857 -12.18 25.86 -30.62
CA GLU A 857 -13.31 24.92 -30.58
C GLU A 857 -12.97 23.57 -31.21
N GLY A 858 -13.40 22.49 -30.56
CA GLY A 858 -13.13 21.12 -30.94
C GLY A 858 -12.33 20.35 -29.86
N THR A 859 -11.99 19.11 -30.17
CA THR A 859 -11.53 18.12 -29.18
C THR A 859 -10.01 18.01 -29.16
N TYR A 860 -9.44 17.90 -27.97
CA TYR A 860 -8.01 17.68 -27.76
C TYR A 860 -7.78 16.30 -27.13
N ARG A 861 -6.90 15.50 -27.72
CA ARG A 861 -6.61 14.14 -27.25
C ARG A 861 -5.35 14.09 -26.41
N ILE A 862 -5.38 13.19 -25.45
CA ILE A 862 -4.23 12.72 -24.69
C ILE A 862 -4.28 11.19 -24.73
N SER A 863 -3.33 10.55 -25.40
CA SER A 863 -3.26 9.09 -25.45
C SER A 863 -2.04 8.59 -24.70
N LEU A 864 -2.30 7.74 -23.72
CA LEU A 864 -1.31 7.03 -22.94
C LEU A 864 -1.15 5.60 -23.48
N LYS A 865 0.00 4.98 -23.21
CA LYS A 865 0.31 3.61 -23.56
C LYS A 865 0.72 2.83 -22.32
N LEU A 866 0.14 1.66 -22.10
CA LEU A 866 0.64 0.69 -21.12
C LEU A 866 1.99 0.15 -21.59
N SER A 867 3.06 0.64 -20.98
CA SER A 867 4.43 0.26 -21.32
C SER A 867 4.80 -1.10 -20.71
N HIS A 868 4.49 -1.28 -19.43
CA HIS A 868 4.88 -2.45 -18.65
C HIS A 868 3.80 -2.80 -17.63
N ILE A 869 3.76 -4.08 -17.26
CA ILE A 869 3.07 -4.58 -16.08
C ILE A 869 4.09 -4.64 -14.95
N ILE A 870 3.77 -4.09 -13.78
CA ILE A 870 4.62 -4.15 -12.59
C ILE A 870 4.38 -5.48 -11.89
N THR A 871 5.44 -6.25 -11.70
CA THR A 871 5.43 -7.46 -10.88
C THR A 871 6.20 -7.19 -9.60
N GLU A 872 5.64 -7.57 -8.47
CA GLU A 872 6.22 -7.24 -7.16
C GLU A 872 5.95 -8.29 -6.10
N GLY A 873 6.65 -8.14 -4.97
CA GLY A 873 6.55 -9.11 -3.92
C GLY A 873 7.42 -8.82 -2.71
N SER A 874 7.50 -9.84 -1.85
CA SER A 874 8.39 -9.89 -0.70
C SER A 874 9.46 -10.97 -0.89
N ALA A 875 10.70 -10.66 -0.54
CA ALA A 875 11.78 -11.65 -0.46
C ALA A 875 12.08 -11.97 1.01
N ILE A 876 12.00 -13.26 1.36
CA ILE A 876 12.19 -13.76 2.73
C ILE A 876 13.15 -14.95 2.75
N ASP A 877 13.75 -15.19 3.92
CA ASP A 877 14.52 -16.40 4.22
C ASP A 877 13.66 -17.49 4.88
N ASP A 878 14.27 -18.64 5.16
CA ASP A 878 13.61 -19.79 5.83
C ASP A 878 13.10 -19.46 7.24
N THR A 879 13.62 -18.41 7.87
CA THR A 879 13.16 -17.95 9.18
C THR A 879 12.00 -16.96 9.07
N GLY A 880 11.66 -16.54 7.85
CA GLY A 880 10.65 -15.53 7.54
C GLY A 880 11.18 -14.10 7.67
N LYS A 881 12.49 -13.89 7.82
CA LYS A 881 13.09 -12.55 7.83
C LYS A 881 13.23 -12.03 6.41
N HIS A 882 13.09 -10.73 6.24
CA HIS A 882 13.28 -10.09 4.94
C HIS A 882 14.75 -10.13 4.51
N CYS A 883 14.97 -10.37 3.22
CA CYS A 883 16.29 -10.45 2.62
C CYS A 883 16.71 -9.10 2.03
N ASP A 884 16.82 -8.09 2.88
CA ASP A 884 17.19 -6.73 2.48
C ASP A 884 18.56 -6.67 1.79
N GLY A 885 18.67 -5.86 0.74
CA GLY A 885 19.87 -5.76 -0.07
C GLY A 885 20.09 -6.91 -1.06
N ALA A 886 19.20 -7.90 -1.14
CA ALA A 886 19.25 -8.91 -2.20
C ALA A 886 19.07 -8.24 -3.57
N THR A 887 20.00 -8.51 -4.48
CA THR A 887 19.93 -8.03 -5.87
C THR A 887 19.21 -9.06 -6.71
N LEU A 888 18.25 -8.61 -7.52
CA LEU A 888 17.41 -9.47 -8.35
C LEU A 888 17.57 -9.08 -9.82
N LEU A 889 17.71 -10.07 -10.69
CA LEU A 889 17.83 -9.89 -12.14
C LEU A 889 16.76 -10.74 -12.84
N LEU A 890 16.10 -10.13 -13.82
CA LEU A 890 15.05 -10.74 -14.61
C LEU A 890 15.57 -11.16 -15.99
N TYR A 891 15.30 -12.40 -16.37
CA TYR A 891 15.66 -12.97 -17.67
C TYR A 891 14.43 -13.56 -18.37
N ASN A 892 14.49 -13.67 -19.70
CA ASN A 892 13.48 -14.37 -20.47
C ASN A 892 13.74 -15.89 -20.40
N ASN A 893 12.74 -16.68 -19.99
CA ASN A 893 12.89 -18.14 -19.84
C ASN A 893 12.84 -18.90 -21.19
N LEU A 894 12.46 -18.23 -22.29
CA LEU A 894 12.25 -18.86 -23.60
C LEU A 894 13.54 -19.05 -24.44
N ASN A 895 14.68 -18.50 -24.00
CA ASN A 895 15.92 -18.43 -24.80
C ASN A 895 16.94 -19.57 -24.57
N ASN A 896 16.53 -20.74 -24.07
CA ASN A 896 17.45 -21.84 -23.76
C ASN A 896 18.17 -22.48 -24.97
N ASN A 897 17.80 -22.15 -26.21
CA ASN A 897 18.33 -22.82 -27.40
C ASN A 897 19.55 -22.16 -28.05
N ASN A 898 19.97 -20.97 -27.63
CA ASN A 898 21.20 -20.34 -28.13
C ASN A 898 22.11 -19.97 -26.95
N LYS A 899 23.33 -20.51 -26.92
CA LYS A 899 24.43 -20.17 -25.98
C LYS A 899 24.90 -18.70 -26.07
N ASN A 900 24.09 -17.80 -26.59
CA ASN A 900 24.35 -16.37 -26.55
C ASN A 900 23.88 -15.86 -25.18
N GLU A 901 24.75 -15.11 -24.51
CA GLU A 901 24.58 -14.56 -23.16
C GLU A 901 23.12 -14.18 -22.84
N GLU A 902 22.56 -14.76 -21.78
CA GLU A 902 21.24 -14.39 -21.26
C GLU A 902 21.25 -12.88 -20.96
N LYS A 903 20.63 -12.07 -21.83
CA LYS A 903 20.53 -10.63 -21.62
C LYS A 903 19.53 -10.35 -20.50
N CYS A 904 20.01 -9.74 -19.41
CA CYS A 904 19.15 -9.23 -18.34
C CYS A 904 18.17 -8.19 -18.89
N ILE A 905 16.88 -8.35 -18.58
CA ILE A 905 15.80 -7.45 -19.00
C ILE A 905 15.78 -6.23 -18.09
N THR A 906 15.76 -6.46 -16.78
CA THR A 906 15.72 -5.43 -15.73
C THR A 906 16.23 -6.03 -14.43
N ASP A 907 16.73 -5.16 -13.56
CA ASP A 907 17.27 -5.49 -12.25
C ASP A 907 16.66 -4.61 -11.16
N THR A 908 16.74 -5.06 -9.91
CA THR A 908 16.30 -4.29 -8.73
C THR A 908 17.02 -4.75 -7.46
N ILE A 909 16.80 -4.03 -6.36
CA ILE A 909 17.27 -4.39 -5.01
C ILE A 909 16.06 -4.57 -4.10
N VAL A 910 16.10 -5.59 -3.26
CA VAL A 910 15.12 -5.82 -2.21
C VAL A 910 15.27 -4.75 -1.12
N MET A 911 14.20 -4.00 -0.88
CA MET A 911 14.12 -2.98 0.16
C MET A 911 13.98 -3.60 1.55
N ARG A 912 14.45 -2.87 2.57
CA ARG A 912 14.32 -3.30 3.97
C ARG A 912 12.87 -3.39 4.44
N ASN A 913 12.02 -2.45 4.02
CA ASN A 913 10.61 -2.45 4.35
C ASN A 913 9.89 -3.59 3.62
N LEU A 914 9.30 -4.53 4.38
CA LEU A 914 8.54 -5.68 3.87
C LEU A 914 9.31 -6.63 2.94
N GLY A 915 10.65 -6.52 2.85
CA GLY A 915 11.43 -7.26 1.85
C GLY A 915 10.97 -6.94 0.42
N TYR A 916 10.50 -5.70 0.19
CA TYR A 916 9.79 -5.33 -1.02
C TYR A 916 10.71 -5.27 -2.24
N TRP A 917 10.25 -5.83 -3.35
CA TRP A 917 10.87 -5.67 -4.67
C TRP A 917 9.81 -5.43 -5.73
N GLN A 918 10.16 -4.72 -6.80
CA GLN A 918 9.34 -4.64 -8.02
C GLN A 918 10.23 -4.72 -9.26
N LEU A 919 9.68 -5.30 -10.32
CA LEU A 919 10.30 -5.44 -11.63
C LEU A 919 9.29 -5.05 -12.72
N LYS A 920 9.79 -4.42 -13.79
CA LYS A 920 9.00 -4.09 -14.97
C LYS A 920 8.93 -5.31 -15.89
N THR A 921 7.73 -5.79 -16.18
CA THR A 921 7.50 -6.98 -17.00
C THR A 921 6.46 -6.70 -18.09
N TYR A 922 6.22 -7.70 -18.92
CA TYR A 922 5.15 -7.77 -19.90
C TYR A 922 4.57 -9.19 -19.86
N PRO A 923 3.40 -9.49 -20.44
CA PRO A 923 2.90 -10.86 -20.41
C PRO A 923 3.88 -11.85 -21.04
N GLY A 924 4.30 -12.86 -20.27
CA GLY A 924 5.35 -13.79 -20.66
C GLY A 924 5.88 -14.65 -19.51
N LEU A 925 6.81 -15.54 -19.84
CA LEU A 925 7.48 -16.44 -18.90
C LEU A 925 8.91 -15.98 -18.63
N PHE A 926 9.22 -15.66 -17.38
CA PHE A 926 10.50 -15.11 -16.95
C PHE A 926 11.19 -15.98 -15.91
N LYS A 927 12.49 -15.74 -15.75
CA LYS A 927 13.32 -16.32 -14.71
C LYS A 927 13.96 -15.22 -13.87
N ILE A 928 13.79 -15.27 -12.55
CA ILE A 928 14.43 -14.38 -11.59
C ILE A 928 15.65 -15.10 -11.00
N LYS A 929 16.79 -14.40 -10.95
CA LYS A 929 18.01 -14.87 -10.26
C LYS A 929 18.49 -13.79 -9.31
N SER A 930 19.08 -14.22 -8.19
CA SER A 930 19.81 -13.33 -7.28
C SER A 930 21.31 -13.51 -7.45
N THR A 931 22.11 -12.45 -7.30
CA THR A 931 23.57 -12.54 -7.38
C THR A 931 24.24 -12.72 -6.04
N ASN A 932 23.58 -12.35 -4.94
CA ASN A 932 24.14 -12.38 -3.58
C ASN A 932 23.37 -13.29 -2.61
N PHE A 933 22.26 -13.89 -3.03
CA PHE A 933 21.53 -14.92 -2.29
C PHE A 933 21.32 -16.16 -3.16
N GLU A 934 21.22 -17.33 -2.51
CA GLU A 934 20.79 -18.56 -3.18
C GLU A 934 19.25 -18.57 -3.27
N MET A 935 18.69 -18.83 -4.45
CA MET A 935 17.23 -18.85 -4.65
C MET A 935 16.68 -20.27 -4.59
N SER A 936 15.47 -20.41 -4.03
CA SER A 936 14.73 -21.66 -4.11
C SER A 936 14.15 -21.85 -5.51
N ARG A 937 14.33 -23.04 -6.11
CA ARG A 937 13.92 -23.36 -7.49
C ARG A 937 12.45 -23.06 -7.77
N GLU A 938 11.57 -23.31 -6.80
CA GLU A 938 10.12 -23.05 -6.88
C GLU A 938 9.77 -21.58 -7.11
N THR A 939 10.68 -20.66 -6.77
CA THR A 939 10.47 -19.21 -6.85
C THR A 939 11.31 -18.55 -7.94
N GLU A 940 12.05 -19.33 -8.74
CA GLU A 940 12.85 -18.80 -9.86
C GLU A 940 12.00 -18.46 -11.08
N GLU A 941 10.93 -19.22 -11.35
CA GLU A 941 10.08 -19.00 -12.52
C GLU A 941 8.93 -18.03 -12.19
N LEU A 942 8.71 -17.08 -13.10
CA LEU A 942 7.67 -16.06 -12.97
C LEU A 942 6.82 -16.01 -14.25
N ALA A 943 5.58 -16.48 -14.16
CA ALA A 943 4.58 -16.36 -15.22
C ALA A 943 3.73 -15.09 -15.03
N VAL A 944 3.79 -14.18 -16.00
CA VAL A 944 2.99 -12.94 -16.00
C VAL A 944 1.89 -13.08 -17.03
N ALA A 945 0.64 -13.23 -16.57
CA ALA A 945 -0.52 -13.52 -17.43
C ALA A 945 -1.82 -12.81 -16.99
N SER A 946 -1.73 -11.80 -16.13
CA SER A 946 -2.89 -11.06 -15.62
C SER A 946 -2.55 -9.60 -15.29
N PHE A 947 -3.57 -8.74 -15.27
CA PHE A 947 -3.51 -7.39 -14.67
C PHE A 947 -3.75 -7.39 -13.16
N THR A 948 -4.24 -8.51 -12.59
CA THR A 948 -4.52 -8.64 -11.16
C THR A 948 -3.26 -8.38 -10.35
N TRP A 949 -3.41 -7.53 -9.33
CA TRP A 949 -2.33 -7.21 -8.41
C TRP A 949 -2.07 -8.38 -7.45
N ASN A 950 -0.92 -9.06 -7.63
CA ASN A 950 -0.49 -10.19 -6.82
C ASN A 950 0.87 -9.92 -6.17
N GLN A 951 1.02 -10.28 -4.89
CA GLN A 951 2.30 -10.23 -4.19
C GLN A 951 2.99 -11.60 -4.30
N HIS A 952 4.15 -11.62 -4.96
CA HIS A 952 4.96 -12.82 -5.09
C HIS A 952 5.89 -12.99 -3.86
N ILE A 953 6.12 -14.22 -3.42
CA ILE A 953 7.07 -14.50 -2.35
C ILE A 953 8.29 -15.18 -2.95
N LEU A 954 9.46 -14.53 -2.84
CA LEU A 954 10.75 -15.13 -3.20
C LEU A 954 11.39 -15.72 -1.95
N LYS A 955 11.80 -16.99 -2.02
CA LYS A 955 12.50 -17.68 -0.93
C LYS A 955 14.00 -17.66 -1.21
N LEU A 956 14.72 -16.88 -0.43
CA LEU A 956 16.16 -16.64 -0.57
C LEU A 956 16.92 -17.21 0.63
N HIS A 957 18.06 -17.84 0.38
CA HIS A 957 18.94 -18.39 1.39
C HIS A 957 20.23 -17.58 1.44
N ARG A 958 20.69 -17.26 2.65
CA ARG A 958 22.02 -16.68 2.82
C ARG A 958 23.07 -17.75 2.49
N PRO A 959 24.10 -17.42 1.70
CA PRO A 959 25.21 -18.34 1.46
C PRO A 959 25.81 -18.83 2.79
N LYS A 960 26.17 -20.12 2.88
CA LYS A 960 26.78 -20.66 4.10
C LYS A 960 28.17 -20.06 4.35
N GLY A 961 28.28 -19.20 5.37
CA GLY A 961 29.53 -18.58 5.87
C GLY A 961 29.38 -17.06 6.04
N ASP A 962 30.19 -16.45 6.94
CA ASP A 962 30.32 -14.99 7.08
C ASP A 962 31.02 -14.38 5.84
N GLN A 963 30.46 -14.59 4.65
CA GLN A 963 30.93 -13.91 3.47
C GLN A 963 30.49 -12.44 3.55
N PRO A 964 31.42 -11.48 3.35
CA PRO A 964 31.05 -10.07 3.35
C PRO A 964 29.99 -9.82 2.28
N VAL A 965 29.02 -8.95 2.60
CA VAL A 965 28.05 -8.40 1.64
C VAL A 965 28.82 -8.01 0.38
N GLN A 966 28.48 -8.63 -0.75
CA GLN A 966 29.20 -8.43 -2.00
C GLN A 966 29.18 -6.93 -2.35
N LYS A 967 30.36 -6.34 -2.56
CA LYS A 967 30.46 -4.97 -3.06
C LYS A 967 29.83 -4.90 -4.45
N PHE A 968 28.93 -3.95 -4.65
CA PHE A 968 28.43 -3.61 -5.99
C PHE A 968 29.62 -3.20 -6.87
N ASP A 969 30.05 -4.05 -7.81
CA ASP A 969 31.19 -3.79 -8.72
C ASP A 969 30.74 -2.99 -9.95
N ALA A 970 29.94 -1.95 -9.75
CA ALA A 970 29.65 -1.00 -10.82
C ALA A 970 30.89 -0.14 -11.10
N LYS A 971 31.33 -0.13 -12.35
CA LYS A 971 32.54 0.58 -12.79
C LYS A 971 32.18 1.81 -13.59
N ASP A 972 33.11 2.76 -13.59
CA ASP A 972 33.04 3.95 -14.42
C ASP A 972 33.12 3.53 -15.89
N ASP A 973 32.04 3.75 -16.65
CA ASP A 973 31.96 3.42 -18.07
C ASP A 973 32.57 4.52 -18.97
N GLY A 974 33.15 5.57 -18.38
CA GLY A 974 33.74 6.70 -19.09
C GLY A 974 32.75 7.76 -19.54
N LYS A 975 31.45 7.60 -19.28
CA LYS A 975 30.40 8.55 -19.69
C LYS A 975 30.12 9.61 -18.61
N ILE A 976 29.38 10.64 -19.01
CA ILE A 976 28.78 11.60 -18.07
C ILE A 976 27.31 11.23 -17.93
N HIS A 977 26.88 10.85 -16.73
CA HIS A 977 25.50 10.49 -16.45
C HIS A 977 24.76 11.64 -15.77
N ILE A 978 23.78 12.22 -16.46
CA ILE A 978 22.96 13.32 -15.94
C ILE A 978 21.52 12.84 -15.78
N PHE A 979 20.95 12.96 -14.59
CA PHE A 979 19.54 12.73 -14.31
C PHE A 979 18.81 14.07 -14.25
N ALA A 980 17.69 14.19 -14.97
CA ALA A 980 16.88 15.40 -14.97
C ALA A 980 15.39 15.07 -14.96
N VAL A 981 14.61 16.02 -14.42
CA VAL A 981 13.15 15.97 -14.43
C VAL A 981 12.61 17.25 -15.06
N ALA A 982 11.67 17.09 -15.99
CA ALA A 982 10.96 18.17 -16.65
C ALA A 982 9.47 17.82 -16.69
N SER A 983 8.61 18.82 -16.48
CA SER A 983 7.16 18.69 -16.51
C SER A 983 6.57 19.98 -17.08
N GLY A 984 5.83 19.86 -18.18
CA GLY A 984 5.29 21.00 -18.92
C GLY A 984 6.30 21.62 -19.89
N ARG A 985 5.78 22.34 -20.89
CA ARG A 985 6.58 22.76 -22.06
C ARG A 985 7.75 23.67 -21.72
N LEU A 986 7.57 24.58 -20.76
CA LEU A 986 8.63 25.50 -20.36
C LEU A 986 9.84 24.73 -19.80
N TYR A 987 9.60 23.78 -18.89
CA TYR A 987 10.68 23.01 -18.29
C TYR A 987 11.30 22.01 -19.27
N GLU A 988 10.54 21.50 -20.24
CA GLU A 988 11.10 20.72 -21.34
C GLU A 988 12.04 21.56 -22.21
N ARG A 989 11.66 22.79 -22.55
CA ARG A 989 12.53 23.74 -23.26
C ARG A 989 13.80 24.05 -22.47
N LEU A 990 13.66 24.34 -21.18
CA LEU A 990 14.80 24.57 -20.30
C LEU A 990 15.69 23.33 -20.22
N ALA A 991 15.11 22.13 -20.13
CA ALA A 991 15.86 20.88 -20.15
C ALA A 991 16.68 20.71 -21.43
N ARG A 992 16.13 21.03 -22.61
CA ARG A 992 16.90 21.00 -23.88
C ARG A 992 18.12 21.92 -23.81
N ILE A 993 17.95 23.12 -23.26
CA ILE A 993 19.03 24.11 -23.10
C ILE A 993 20.09 23.59 -22.12
N MET A 994 19.66 23.04 -20.98
CA MET A 994 20.56 22.40 -20.00
C MET A 994 21.38 21.30 -20.68
N MET A 995 20.74 20.41 -21.44
CA MET A 995 21.40 19.32 -22.16
C MET A 995 22.40 19.83 -23.21
N LEU A 996 22.02 20.84 -24.02
CA LEU A 996 22.91 21.47 -24.99
C LEU A 996 24.12 22.11 -24.30
N SER A 997 23.90 22.81 -23.18
CA SER A 997 24.99 23.42 -22.41
C SER A 997 25.97 22.35 -21.88
N ALA A 998 25.47 21.24 -21.34
CA ALA A 998 26.29 20.12 -20.88
C ALA A 998 27.12 19.50 -22.01
N MET A 999 26.49 19.21 -23.16
CA MET A 999 27.14 18.59 -24.30
C MET A 999 28.22 19.49 -24.91
N LYS A 1000 28.02 20.81 -24.92
CA LYS A 1000 29.03 21.77 -25.43
C LYS A 1000 30.26 21.88 -24.54
N GLN A 1001 30.14 21.61 -23.24
CA GLN A 1001 31.28 21.55 -22.31
C GLN A 1001 31.96 20.17 -22.27
N THR A 1002 31.40 19.19 -22.96
CA THR A 1002 31.90 17.82 -22.96
C THR A 1002 33.00 17.65 -24.00
N GLY A 1003 34.08 16.93 -23.65
CA GLY A 1003 35.18 16.66 -24.56
C GLY A 1003 34.74 15.81 -25.76
N PRO A 1004 35.44 15.88 -26.92
CA PRO A 1004 35.00 15.25 -28.18
C PRO A 1004 34.86 13.72 -28.13
N ASN A 1005 35.44 13.07 -27.12
CA ASN A 1005 35.45 11.61 -26.95
C ASN A 1005 34.59 11.12 -25.78
N VAL A 1006 33.86 12.01 -25.10
CA VAL A 1006 33.03 11.65 -23.95
C VAL A 1006 31.56 11.72 -24.37
N THR A 1007 30.80 10.68 -24.03
CA THR A 1007 29.35 10.62 -24.29
C THR A 1007 28.58 11.11 -23.06
N CYS A 1008 27.60 11.99 -23.26
CA CYS A 1008 26.63 12.34 -22.24
C CYS A 1008 25.43 11.39 -22.32
N LYS A 1009 25.14 10.68 -21.24
CA LYS A 1009 23.92 9.88 -21.11
C LYS A 1009 22.94 10.58 -20.18
N PHE A 1010 21.77 10.91 -20.69
CA PHE A 1010 20.70 11.57 -19.94
C PHE A 1010 19.65 10.57 -19.48
N TRP A 1011 19.45 10.50 -18.17
CA TRP A 1011 18.38 9.76 -17.54
C TRP A 1011 17.22 10.73 -17.31
N LEU A 1012 16.04 10.42 -17.84
CA LEU A 1012 14.91 11.34 -17.79
C LEU A 1012 13.71 10.64 -17.16
N PHE A 1013 13.02 11.33 -16.25
CA PHE A 1013 11.87 10.75 -15.58
C PHE A 1013 10.67 10.65 -16.52
N GLN A 1014 10.24 9.43 -16.83
CA GLN A 1014 9.32 9.11 -17.92
C GLN A 1014 7.93 9.74 -17.80
N SER A 1015 7.39 9.81 -16.58
CA SER A 1015 5.95 10.04 -16.35
C SER A 1015 5.46 11.45 -16.69
N PHE A 1016 6.35 12.41 -16.88
CA PHE A 1016 6.00 13.82 -17.07
C PHE A 1016 6.40 14.39 -18.43
N LEU A 1017 7.04 13.57 -19.29
CA LEU A 1017 7.57 14.04 -20.57
C LEU A 1017 6.53 13.93 -21.67
N SER A 1018 6.38 15.03 -22.40
CA SER A 1018 5.55 15.12 -23.60
C SER A 1018 6.13 14.27 -24.74
N PRO A 1019 5.28 13.73 -25.62
CA PRO A 1019 5.72 13.01 -26.81
C PRO A 1019 6.63 13.87 -27.70
N HIS A 1020 6.30 15.16 -27.83
CA HIS A 1020 7.07 16.11 -28.62
C HIS A 1020 8.52 16.26 -28.10
N PHE A 1021 8.69 16.31 -26.77
CA PHE A 1021 10.03 16.33 -26.17
C PHE A 1021 10.80 15.05 -26.49
N ARG A 1022 10.15 13.87 -26.46
CA ARG A 1022 10.80 12.59 -26.83
C ARG A 1022 11.32 12.59 -28.26
N THR A 1023 10.52 13.03 -29.24
CA THR A 1023 10.96 13.17 -30.64
C THR A 1023 12.13 14.15 -30.78
N THR A 1024 12.16 15.19 -29.94
CA THR A 1024 13.28 16.14 -29.91
C THR A 1024 14.56 15.51 -29.38
N LEU A 1025 14.48 14.63 -28.37
CA LEU A 1025 15.63 13.88 -27.85
C LEU A 1025 16.24 12.97 -28.93
N ASP A 1026 15.41 12.33 -29.74
CA ASP A 1026 15.86 11.52 -30.88
C ASP A 1026 16.65 12.36 -31.88
N ALA A 1027 16.13 13.54 -32.27
CA ALA A 1027 16.83 14.45 -33.17
C ALA A 1027 18.17 14.94 -32.58
N MET A 1028 18.19 15.29 -31.29
CA MET A 1028 19.42 15.70 -30.60
C MET A 1028 20.46 14.57 -30.56
N SER A 1029 20.06 13.32 -30.30
CA SER A 1029 20.93 12.15 -30.23
C SER A 1029 21.62 11.80 -31.56
N ARG A 1030 21.00 12.13 -32.69
CA ARG A 1030 21.60 11.93 -34.02
C ARG A 1030 22.70 12.94 -34.33
N LYS A 1031 22.59 14.17 -33.78
CA LYS A 1031 23.52 15.27 -34.05
C LYS A 1031 24.65 15.37 -33.01
N TYR A 1032 24.36 15.06 -31.75
CA TYR A 1032 25.32 15.10 -30.65
C TYR A 1032 25.72 13.69 -30.18
N LYS A 1033 26.90 13.55 -29.57
CA LYS A 1033 27.30 12.30 -28.88
C LYS A 1033 26.53 12.15 -27.57
N MET A 1034 25.26 11.84 -27.71
CA MET A 1034 24.29 11.79 -26.62
C MET A 1034 23.53 10.47 -26.64
N GLU A 1035 23.40 9.88 -25.46
CA GLU A 1035 22.47 8.78 -25.20
C GLU A 1035 21.38 9.29 -24.24
N TYR A 1036 20.21 8.69 -24.26
CA TYR A 1036 19.21 8.94 -23.22
C TYR A 1036 18.44 7.67 -22.88
N GLU A 1037 17.88 7.64 -21.68
CA GLU A 1037 17.03 6.54 -21.21
C GLU A 1037 15.93 7.08 -20.30
N LEU A 1038 14.72 6.57 -20.49
CA LEU A 1038 13.57 6.94 -19.67
C LEU A 1038 13.50 6.02 -18.45
N VAL A 1039 13.52 6.62 -17.26
CA VAL A 1039 13.45 5.90 -15.99
C VAL A 1039 12.14 6.22 -15.29
N ALA A 1040 11.62 5.21 -14.60
CA ALA A 1040 10.42 5.29 -13.79
C ALA A 1040 10.47 4.19 -12.73
N TYR A 1041 9.91 4.48 -11.56
CA TYR A 1041 9.72 3.49 -10.51
C TYR A 1041 8.34 3.74 -9.92
N ARG A 1042 7.53 2.69 -9.77
CA ARG A 1042 6.18 2.85 -9.23
C ARG A 1042 6.27 3.13 -7.73
N TRP A 1043 5.54 4.14 -7.25
CA TRP A 1043 5.46 4.45 -5.83
C TRP A 1043 4.91 3.24 -5.03
N PRO A 1044 5.69 2.61 -4.13
CA PRO A 1044 5.26 1.40 -3.43
C PRO A 1044 3.98 1.61 -2.61
N HIS A 1045 3.08 0.63 -2.63
CA HIS A 1045 1.77 0.72 -1.98
C HIS A 1045 1.84 0.96 -0.45
N TRP A 1046 2.92 0.51 0.20
CA TRP A 1046 3.13 0.67 1.65
C TRP A 1046 3.71 2.04 2.03
N LEU A 1047 4.26 2.80 1.06
CA LEU A 1047 4.84 4.11 1.29
C LEU A 1047 3.77 5.19 1.08
N ARG A 1048 3.57 6.08 2.07
CA ARG A 1048 2.54 7.13 2.01
C ARG A 1048 2.67 7.95 0.72
N ARG A 1049 1.62 7.96 -0.10
CA ARG A 1049 1.61 8.69 -1.38
C ARG A 1049 1.39 10.18 -1.19
N GLN A 1050 1.92 10.94 -2.15
CA GLN A 1050 1.64 12.37 -2.29
C GLN A 1050 0.54 12.58 -3.33
N THR A 1051 -0.33 13.55 -3.08
CA THR A 1051 -1.42 13.89 -4.00
C THR A 1051 -1.04 15.01 -4.96
N GLU A 1052 -0.24 15.98 -4.50
CA GLU A 1052 0.24 17.11 -5.30
C GLU A 1052 1.35 16.70 -6.27
N LYS A 1053 1.17 17.01 -7.55
CA LYS A 1053 2.11 16.61 -8.62
C LYS A 1053 3.54 17.03 -8.32
N GLN A 1054 3.75 18.26 -7.85
CA GLN A 1054 5.07 18.76 -7.48
C GLN A 1054 5.73 17.94 -6.37
N ARG A 1055 4.98 17.55 -5.33
CA ARG A 1055 5.48 16.69 -4.25
C ARG A 1055 5.76 15.26 -4.73
N ILE A 1056 4.97 14.74 -5.67
CA ILE A 1056 5.25 13.45 -6.33
C ILE A 1056 6.60 13.53 -7.07
N THR A 1057 6.83 14.61 -7.82
CA THR A 1057 8.10 14.84 -8.54
C THR A 1057 9.28 14.90 -7.58
N TRP A 1058 9.18 15.68 -6.49
CA TRP A 1058 10.21 15.78 -5.47
C TRP A 1058 10.49 14.45 -4.76
N GLY A 1059 9.45 13.67 -4.47
CA GLY A 1059 9.60 12.35 -3.88
C GLY A 1059 10.37 11.40 -4.79
N ASN A 1060 10.03 11.35 -6.08
CA ASN A 1060 10.73 10.51 -7.06
C ASN A 1060 12.19 10.94 -7.29
N LYS A 1061 12.49 12.23 -7.13
CA LYS A 1061 13.85 12.79 -7.25
C LYS A 1061 14.81 12.27 -6.17
N ILE A 1062 14.31 11.88 -4.98
CA ILE A 1062 15.16 11.54 -3.83
C ILE A 1062 14.94 10.14 -3.23
N LEU A 1063 13.69 9.64 -3.19
CA LEU A 1063 13.33 8.44 -2.43
C LEU A 1063 13.74 7.12 -3.08
N PHE A 1064 13.97 7.11 -4.39
CA PHE A 1064 14.14 5.88 -5.18
C PHE A 1064 15.49 5.81 -5.91
N LEU A 1065 16.46 6.63 -5.54
CA LEU A 1065 17.77 6.72 -6.23
C LEU A 1065 18.53 5.38 -6.28
N ASP A 1066 18.33 4.50 -5.30
CA ASP A 1066 18.93 3.17 -5.24
C ASP A 1066 18.36 2.17 -6.26
N VAL A 1067 17.06 2.31 -6.59
CA VAL A 1067 16.28 1.36 -7.40
C VAL A 1067 15.81 1.92 -8.74
N LEU A 1068 15.92 3.24 -8.97
CA LEU A 1068 15.52 3.90 -10.21
C LEU A 1068 16.51 3.62 -11.35
N PHE A 1069 17.78 3.41 -11.02
CA PHE A 1069 18.86 3.18 -11.98
C PHE A 1069 19.35 1.71 -11.93
N PRO A 1070 19.87 1.19 -13.06
CA PRO A 1070 20.46 -0.15 -13.11
C PRO A 1070 21.56 -0.38 -12.08
N LEU A 1071 21.75 -1.64 -11.66
CA LEU A 1071 22.73 -2.01 -10.64
C LEU A 1071 24.18 -1.76 -11.08
N ASN A 1072 24.44 -1.82 -12.39
CA ASN A 1072 25.76 -1.62 -12.98
C ASN A 1072 26.15 -0.14 -13.16
N LEU A 1073 25.28 0.81 -12.79
CA LEU A 1073 25.58 2.24 -12.84
C LEU A 1073 26.29 2.69 -11.55
N GLN A 1074 27.51 3.22 -11.69
CA GLN A 1074 28.32 3.66 -10.54
C GLN A 1074 27.86 5.01 -9.97
N ARG A 1075 27.60 6.00 -10.84
CA ARG A 1075 27.34 7.38 -10.43
C ARG A 1075 26.41 8.08 -11.39
N VAL A 1076 25.61 8.99 -10.85
CA VAL A 1076 24.71 9.86 -11.62
C VAL A 1076 24.67 11.26 -10.99
N ILE A 1077 24.55 12.29 -11.81
CA ILE A 1077 24.47 13.68 -11.37
C ILE A 1077 23.07 14.18 -11.66
N TYR A 1078 22.34 14.58 -10.63
CA TYR A 1078 21.08 15.29 -10.81
C TYR A 1078 21.33 16.75 -11.15
N VAL A 1079 20.64 17.26 -12.17
CA VAL A 1079 20.65 18.68 -12.56
C VAL A 1079 19.20 19.14 -12.80
N ASP A 1080 18.76 20.20 -12.11
CA ASP A 1080 17.47 20.83 -12.39
C ASP A 1080 17.40 21.31 -13.85
N SER A 1081 16.22 21.21 -14.47
CA SER A 1081 16.04 21.49 -15.90
C SER A 1081 16.27 22.95 -16.28
N ASP A 1082 16.20 23.87 -15.33
CA ASP A 1082 16.43 25.31 -15.51
C ASP A 1082 17.88 25.75 -15.31
N GLN A 1083 18.81 24.82 -15.15
CA GLN A 1083 20.23 25.15 -15.04
C GLN A 1083 20.95 25.30 -16.39
N THR A 1084 21.94 26.19 -16.42
CA THR A 1084 22.94 26.28 -17.51
C THR A 1084 24.30 25.81 -17.02
N ILE A 1085 24.92 24.87 -17.75
CA ILE A 1085 26.21 24.25 -17.39
C ILE A 1085 27.36 24.90 -18.17
N ARG A 1086 28.39 25.33 -17.45
CA ARG A 1086 29.61 26.00 -17.96
C ARG A 1086 30.89 25.19 -17.77
N THR A 1087 30.82 24.04 -17.11
CA THR A 1087 31.98 23.17 -16.85
C THR A 1087 31.80 21.78 -17.45
N ASN A 1088 32.90 21.04 -17.55
CA ASN A 1088 32.86 19.61 -17.88
C ASN A 1088 32.42 18.79 -16.65
N MET A 1089 31.20 18.25 -16.70
CA MET A 1089 30.59 17.48 -15.62
C MET A 1089 31.33 16.17 -15.27
N ARG A 1090 32.32 15.76 -16.08
CA ARG A 1090 33.21 14.64 -15.75
C ARG A 1090 33.99 14.87 -14.45
N GLU A 1091 34.22 16.14 -14.08
CA GLU A 1091 34.83 16.49 -12.80
C GLU A 1091 34.01 15.94 -11.61
N LEU A 1092 32.68 16.10 -11.60
CA LEU A 1092 31.81 15.51 -10.55
C LEU A 1092 31.71 13.98 -10.65
N MET A 1093 31.77 13.42 -11.87
CA MET A 1093 31.74 11.97 -12.06
C MET A 1093 32.93 11.26 -11.41
N THR A 1094 34.06 11.94 -11.25
CA THR A 1094 35.33 11.36 -10.75
C THR A 1094 35.76 11.89 -9.39
N MET A 1095 35.01 12.85 -8.81
CA MET A 1095 35.29 13.45 -7.51
C MET A 1095 35.18 12.44 -6.36
N ASP A 1096 36.08 12.53 -5.38
CA ASP A 1096 35.99 11.74 -4.15
C ASP A 1096 35.08 12.43 -3.12
N PHE A 1097 33.99 11.77 -2.72
CA PHE A 1097 33.03 12.26 -1.74
C PHE A 1097 33.41 11.91 -0.29
N GLN A 1098 34.64 11.43 -0.05
CA GLN A 1098 35.17 11.14 1.29
C GLN A 1098 34.29 10.16 2.08
N GLY A 1099 33.73 9.17 1.39
CA GLY A 1099 32.86 8.15 1.96
C GLY A 1099 31.38 8.54 2.12
N ALA A 1100 31.00 9.77 1.76
CA ALA A 1100 29.59 10.17 1.68
C ALA A 1100 28.91 9.59 0.43
N PRO A 1101 27.63 9.18 0.52
CA PRO A 1101 26.89 8.57 -0.59
C PRO A 1101 26.46 9.57 -1.67
N TYR A 1102 26.44 10.87 -1.36
CA TYR A 1102 26.15 11.93 -2.33
C TYR A 1102 26.85 13.24 -1.96
N ALA A 1103 26.90 14.14 -2.93
CA ALA A 1103 27.47 15.46 -2.82
C ALA A 1103 26.45 16.52 -3.24
N PHE A 1104 26.19 17.51 -2.39
CA PHE A 1104 25.25 18.60 -2.66
C PHE A 1104 25.96 19.96 -2.55
N THR A 1105 25.39 20.97 -3.20
CA THR A 1105 25.82 22.35 -3.03
C THR A 1105 25.16 22.98 -1.80
N PRO A 1106 25.90 23.70 -0.94
CA PRO A 1106 25.31 24.49 0.14
C PRO A 1106 24.63 25.75 -0.41
N PHE A 1107 23.68 26.30 0.36
CA PHE A 1107 23.12 27.61 0.02
C PHE A 1107 24.19 28.71 -0.01
N CYS A 1108 24.09 29.57 -1.01
CA CYS A 1108 25.00 30.69 -1.19
C CYS A 1108 24.77 31.77 -0.12
N ASP A 1109 25.83 32.15 0.58
CA ASP A 1109 25.76 33.10 1.69
C ASP A 1109 26.27 34.50 1.35
N SER A 1110 26.69 34.75 0.09
CA SER A 1110 27.40 35.98 -0.30
C SER A 1110 26.50 37.21 -0.49
N ARG A 1111 25.23 37.06 -0.91
CA ARG A 1111 24.33 38.22 -1.11
C ARG A 1111 23.65 38.64 0.19
N THR A 1112 23.95 39.85 0.67
CA THR A 1112 23.48 40.33 1.99
C THR A 1112 22.02 40.76 2.01
N GLU A 1113 21.47 41.18 0.87
CA GLU A 1113 20.12 41.71 0.73
C GLU A 1113 19.05 40.63 0.98
N THR A 1114 19.39 39.35 0.80
CA THR A 1114 18.47 38.23 1.00
C THR A 1114 18.62 37.55 2.36
N GLU A 1115 19.46 38.07 3.28
CA GLU A 1115 19.64 37.55 4.65
C GLU A 1115 18.32 37.31 5.42
N PRO A 1116 17.31 38.20 5.37
CA PRO A 1116 16.06 38.00 6.12
C PRO A 1116 15.30 36.73 5.74
N TYR A 1117 15.49 36.23 4.51
CA TYR A 1117 14.80 35.06 3.94
C TYR A 1117 15.55 33.73 4.18
N ARG A 1118 16.74 33.77 4.81
CA ARG A 1118 17.53 32.57 5.12
C ARG A 1118 16.95 31.83 6.32
N PHE A 1119 15.86 31.10 6.08
CA PHE A 1119 15.11 30.40 7.11
C PHE A 1119 15.94 29.32 7.82
N TRP A 1120 16.94 28.73 7.16
CA TRP A 1120 17.80 27.69 7.73
C TRP A 1120 18.76 28.19 8.82
N LYS A 1121 18.96 29.52 8.93
CA LYS A 1121 19.79 30.13 9.99
C LYS A 1121 19.01 30.44 11.27
N LYS A 1122 17.74 30.04 11.36
CA LYS A 1122 16.85 30.35 12.48
C LYS A 1122 15.95 29.14 12.81
N GLY A 1123 15.44 29.12 14.05
CA GLY A 1123 14.45 28.14 14.49
C GLY A 1123 14.92 26.69 14.32
N PHE A 1124 13.99 25.82 13.90
CA PHE A 1124 14.19 24.38 13.82
C PHE A 1124 15.46 23.95 13.07
N TRP A 1125 15.72 24.52 11.89
CA TRP A 1125 16.86 24.09 11.06
C TRP A 1125 18.21 24.44 11.69
N LEU A 1126 18.33 25.59 12.37
CA LEU A 1126 19.55 25.96 13.07
C LEU A 1126 19.86 24.95 14.19
N ASP A 1127 18.84 24.62 14.99
CA ASP A 1127 18.97 23.70 16.11
C ASP A 1127 19.24 22.25 15.66
N HIS A 1128 18.56 21.82 14.59
CA HIS A 1128 18.70 20.47 14.03
C HIS A 1128 20.06 20.24 13.36
N LEU A 1129 20.53 21.19 12.55
CA LEU A 1129 21.77 21.04 11.77
C LEU A 1129 23.03 21.13 12.63
N ARG A 1130 22.98 21.76 13.81
CA ARG A 1130 24.10 21.83 14.77
C ARG A 1130 25.42 22.28 14.14
N GLY A 1131 25.35 23.30 13.27
CA GLY A 1131 26.49 23.85 12.55
C GLY A 1131 26.81 23.20 11.21
N LYS A 1132 26.10 22.15 10.81
CA LYS A 1132 26.16 21.61 9.44
C LYS A 1132 25.47 22.57 8.44
N PRO A 1133 25.95 22.65 7.18
CA PRO A 1133 25.33 23.50 6.18
C PRO A 1133 23.97 22.95 5.74
N TYR A 1134 23.07 23.86 5.37
CA TYR A 1134 21.82 23.51 4.69
C TYR A 1134 22.06 23.55 3.18
N HIS A 1135 21.75 22.43 2.51
CA HIS A 1135 22.06 22.20 1.10
C HIS A 1135 20.85 22.39 0.20
N ILE A 1136 21.09 22.74 -1.06
CA ILE A 1136 20.05 22.93 -2.10
C ILE A 1136 20.01 21.72 -3.04
N SER A 1137 18.82 21.30 -3.43
CA SER A 1137 18.59 20.11 -4.26
C SER A 1137 18.70 20.36 -5.78
N ALA A 1138 19.18 21.53 -6.20
CA ALA A 1138 19.21 21.91 -7.61
C ALA A 1138 20.31 21.16 -8.40
N LEU A 1139 21.46 20.94 -7.76
CA LEU A 1139 22.57 20.16 -8.30
C LEU A 1139 23.13 19.25 -7.21
N PHE A 1140 23.16 17.95 -7.47
CA PHE A 1140 23.82 16.98 -6.59
C PHE A 1140 24.30 15.75 -7.35
N ALA A 1141 25.39 15.13 -6.88
CA ALA A 1141 25.95 13.93 -7.46
C ALA A 1141 25.83 12.75 -6.50
N ILE A 1142 25.51 11.57 -7.01
CA ILE A 1142 25.19 10.38 -6.20
C ILE A 1142 26.18 9.26 -6.54
N ASP A 1143 26.93 8.81 -5.55
CA ASP A 1143 27.70 7.58 -5.64
C ASP A 1143 26.76 6.40 -5.37
N LEU A 1144 26.22 5.79 -6.42
CA LEU A 1144 25.19 4.75 -6.29
C LEU A 1144 25.69 3.51 -5.58
N ASN A 1145 26.97 3.16 -5.75
CA ASN A 1145 27.58 2.05 -5.02
C ASN A 1145 27.56 2.32 -3.53
N ARG A 1146 28.05 3.49 -3.10
CA ARG A 1146 28.07 3.86 -1.68
C ARG A 1146 26.66 4.05 -1.12
N PHE A 1147 25.77 4.65 -1.90
CA PHE A 1147 24.37 4.88 -1.53
C PHE A 1147 23.63 3.56 -1.25
N ARG A 1148 23.82 2.55 -2.11
CA ARG A 1148 23.25 1.20 -1.94
C ARG A 1148 23.93 0.43 -0.80
N GLU A 1149 25.26 0.49 -0.68
CA GLU A 1149 26.03 -0.17 0.39
C GLU A 1149 25.60 0.30 1.79
N MET A 1150 25.28 1.59 1.96
CA MET A 1150 24.83 2.16 3.23
C MET A 1150 23.31 2.05 3.46
N SER A 1151 22.57 1.46 2.52
CA SER A 1151 21.10 1.44 2.53
C SER A 1151 20.50 2.85 2.68
N ALA A 1152 21.12 3.87 2.05
CA ALA A 1152 20.70 5.25 2.21
C ALA A 1152 19.25 5.50 1.73
N GLY A 1153 18.82 4.80 0.68
CA GLY A 1153 17.44 4.84 0.19
C GLY A 1153 16.42 4.37 1.23
N ASP A 1154 16.72 3.29 1.96
CA ASP A 1154 15.83 2.78 3.02
C ASP A 1154 15.73 3.77 4.19
N TRP A 1155 16.84 4.41 4.58
CA TRP A 1155 16.81 5.46 5.60
C TRP A 1155 16.00 6.68 5.18
N LEU A 1156 16.12 7.12 3.91
CA LEU A 1156 15.31 8.23 3.39
C LEU A 1156 13.82 7.87 3.40
N ARG A 1157 13.44 6.67 2.96
CA ARG A 1157 12.05 6.20 2.99
C ARG A 1157 11.51 6.07 4.40
N TYR A 1158 12.33 5.62 5.36
CA TYR A 1158 11.98 5.57 6.79
C TYR A 1158 11.69 6.97 7.34
N TYR A 1159 12.61 7.93 7.15
CA TYR A 1159 12.40 9.30 7.62
C TYR A 1159 11.21 9.96 6.95
N TYR A 1160 11.07 9.79 5.65
CA TYR A 1160 9.89 10.25 4.92
C TYR A 1160 8.60 9.70 5.51
N ALA A 1161 8.51 8.39 5.75
CA ALA A 1161 7.32 7.77 6.33
C ALA A 1161 6.98 8.34 7.73
N SER A 1162 7.99 8.68 8.52
CA SER A 1162 7.80 9.30 9.84
C SER A 1162 7.32 10.75 9.79
N LEU A 1163 7.67 11.50 8.73
CA LEU A 1163 7.40 12.94 8.61
C LEU A 1163 6.15 13.22 7.78
N ALA A 1164 5.96 12.51 6.67
CA ALA A 1164 4.91 12.74 5.67
C ALA A 1164 3.48 12.61 6.21
N ALA A 1165 3.32 12.14 7.45
CA ALA A 1165 2.07 12.12 8.17
C ALA A 1165 1.45 13.52 8.32
N ASP A 1166 2.28 14.51 8.63
CA ASP A 1166 1.90 15.93 8.67
C ASP A 1166 2.10 16.54 7.27
N SER A 1167 1.03 17.08 6.70
CA SER A 1167 1.06 17.72 5.38
C SER A 1167 1.91 19.00 5.35
N ASN A 1168 2.13 19.65 6.50
CA ASN A 1168 2.96 20.85 6.62
C ASN A 1168 4.45 20.53 6.81
N SER A 1169 4.81 19.26 7.03
CA SER A 1169 6.19 18.82 7.04
C SER A 1169 6.77 18.80 5.62
N LEU A 1170 8.10 18.87 5.53
CA LEU A 1170 8.85 18.72 4.27
C LEU A 1170 8.31 19.66 3.20
N ALA A 1171 8.44 20.97 3.43
CA ALA A 1171 7.94 22.02 2.56
C ALA A 1171 8.50 21.86 1.14
N ASN A 1172 9.80 21.59 1.04
CA ASN A 1172 10.46 21.16 -0.19
C ASN A 1172 11.02 19.75 0.03
N LEU A 1173 10.23 18.72 -0.30
CA LEU A 1173 10.52 17.33 0.04
C LEU A 1173 11.91 16.85 -0.40
N ASP A 1174 12.34 17.17 -1.62
CA ASP A 1174 13.62 16.78 -2.19
C ASP A 1174 14.83 17.45 -1.52
N GLN A 1175 14.63 18.59 -0.88
CA GLN A 1175 15.67 19.37 -0.20
C GLN A 1175 15.67 19.14 1.32
N ASP A 1176 14.51 19.19 1.94
CA ASP A 1176 14.36 19.07 3.39
C ASP A 1176 14.73 17.67 3.88
N LEU A 1177 14.39 16.62 3.13
CA LEU A 1177 14.62 15.25 3.58
C LEU A 1177 16.12 14.89 3.69
N PRO A 1178 16.99 15.18 2.70
CA PRO A 1178 18.44 15.00 2.86
C PRO A 1178 19.03 15.84 3.99
N ASN A 1179 18.59 17.10 4.13
CA ASN A 1179 19.05 17.99 5.20
C ASN A 1179 18.60 17.54 6.59
N PHE A 1180 17.45 16.89 6.70
CA PHE A 1180 17.01 16.26 7.94
C PHE A 1180 17.87 15.02 8.27
N ALA A 1181 18.23 14.23 7.25
CA ALA A 1181 18.92 12.95 7.40
C ALA A 1181 20.44 13.02 7.57
N GLN A 1182 21.06 14.22 7.59
CA GLN A 1182 22.53 14.40 7.58
C GLN A 1182 23.30 13.68 8.71
N ASP A 1183 22.64 13.29 9.79
CA ASP A 1183 23.25 12.54 10.89
C ASP A 1183 23.42 11.05 10.58
N LYS A 1184 22.54 10.47 9.75
CA LYS A 1184 22.64 9.07 9.31
C LYS A 1184 23.21 8.96 7.90
N ILE A 1185 22.91 9.92 7.03
CA ILE A 1185 23.32 9.94 5.64
C ILE A 1185 24.17 11.20 5.44
N PRO A 1186 25.51 11.10 5.55
CA PRO A 1186 26.36 12.27 5.45
C PRO A 1186 26.30 12.90 4.05
N ILE A 1187 26.41 14.23 3.99
CA ILE A 1187 26.46 14.98 2.73
C ILE A 1187 27.90 15.46 2.51
N PHE A 1188 28.46 15.21 1.33
CA PHE A 1188 29.66 15.91 0.91
C PHE A 1188 29.29 17.31 0.39
N SER A 1189 29.74 18.36 1.06
CA SER A 1189 29.46 19.74 0.63
C SER A 1189 30.36 20.14 -0.53
N LEU A 1190 29.77 20.38 -1.69
CA LEU A 1190 30.45 20.92 -2.87
C LEU A 1190 30.87 22.38 -2.63
N SER A 1191 31.94 22.81 -3.31
CA SER A 1191 32.36 24.21 -3.31
C SER A 1191 31.31 25.11 -3.96
N GLN A 1192 31.23 26.38 -3.53
CA GLN A 1192 30.16 27.30 -3.94
C GLN A 1192 30.16 27.62 -5.45
N ASP A 1193 31.30 27.48 -6.13
CA ASP A 1193 31.41 27.66 -7.58
C ASP A 1193 30.59 26.63 -8.37
N TRP A 1194 30.19 25.51 -7.77
CA TRP A 1194 29.31 24.52 -8.40
C TRP A 1194 27.89 25.00 -8.64
N LEU A 1195 27.42 26.02 -7.92
CA LEU A 1195 26.07 26.54 -8.12
C LEU A 1195 26.00 28.02 -7.83
N TRP A 1196 25.58 28.78 -8.83
CA TRP A 1196 25.29 30.21 -8.71
C TRP A 1196 23.81 30.47 -9.00
N CYS A 1197 23.17 31.31 -8.19
CA CYS A 1197 21.89 31.92 -8.54
C CYS A 1197 21.84 33.40 -8.15
N GLU A 1198 21.19 34.22 -8.97
CA GLU A 1198 21.01 35.67 -8.80
C GLU A 1198 20.48 36.05 -7.41
N THR A 1199 19.57 35.26 -6.85
CA THR A 1199 18.92 35.57 -5.56
C THR A 1199 19.86 35.47 -4.35
N TRP A 1200 20.80 34.52 -4.35
CA TRP A 1200 21.59 34.20 -3.16
C TRP A 1200 23.08 34.48 -3.32
N CYS A 1201 23.59 34.43 -4.55
CA CYS A 1201 24.99 34.70 -4.84
C CYS A 1201 25.24 36.14 -5.29
N SER A 1202 26.37 36.71 -4.86
CA SER A 1202 26.88 38.00 -5.35
C SER A 1202 27.21 37.94 -6.84
N ASP A 1203 27.13 39.08 -7.52
CA ASP A 1203 27.45 39.16 -8.96
C ASP A 1203 28.92 38.82 -9.25
N ASP A 1204 29.84 39.15 -8.33
CA ASP A 1204 31.29 38.88 -8.48
C ASP A 1204 31.65 37.39 -8.58
N THR A 1205 30.78 36.49 -8.12
CA THR A 1205 31.03 35.04 -8.16
C THR A 1205 30.48 34.36 -9.43
N MET A 1206 29.77 35.10 -10.28
CA MET A 1206 29.09 34.58 -11.47
C MET A 1206 30.08 34.11 -12.56
N ASP A 1207 31.19 34.82 -12.73
CA ASP A 1207 32.16 34.50 -13.79
C ASP A 1207 32.92 33.19 -13.50
N SER A 1208 33.09 32.82 -12.23
CA SER A 1208 33.67 31.55 -11.80
C SER A 1208 32.66 30.41 -11.68
N ALA A 1209 31.36 30.67 -11.90
CA ALA A 1209 30.31 29.69 -11.69
C ALA A 1209 30.36 28.56 -12.74
N LYS A 1210 30.35 27.32 -12.26
CA LYS A 1210 30.33 26.09 -13.05
C LYS A 1210 28.92 25.73 -13.54
N THR A 1211 27.90 26.00 -12.74
CA THR A 1211 26.50 25.95 -13.17
C THR A 1211 25.74 27.16 -12.65
N ILE A 1212 24.70 27.56 -13.38
CA ILE A 1212 23.82 28.68 -13.03
C ILE A 1212 22.39 28.16 -12.95
N ASP A 1213 21.76 28.37 -11.80
CA ASP A 1213 20.36 28.04 -11.52
C ASP A 1213 19.46 29.28 -11.60
N LEU A 1214 18.25 29.11 -12.14
CA LEU A 1214 17.25 30.16 -12.31
C LEU A 1214 16.27 30.16 -11.14
N CYS A 1215 16.82 30.34 -9.95
CA CYS A 1215 16.04 30.27 -8.72
C CYS A 1215 15.05 31.43 -8.55
N ASN A 1216 13.98 31.16 -7.82
CA ASN A 1216 12.95 32.16 -7.51
C ASN A 1216 13.51 33.26 -6.59
N ASN A 1217 13.11 34.51 -6.85
CA ASN A 1217 13.56 35.66 -6.09
C ASN A 1217 12.44 36.18 -5.17
N PRO A 1218 12.62 36.21 -3.84
CA PRO A 1218 11.59 36.70 -2.91
C PRO A 1218 11.41 38.22 -2.96
N LEU A 1219 12.37 38.96 -3.52
CA LEU A 1219 12.35 40.43 -3.64
C LEU A 1219 11.73 40.90 -4.97
N THR A 1220 11.79 40.08 -6.02
CA THR A 1220 11.33 40.45 -7.38
C THR A 1220 10.54 39.32 -8.03
N LYS A 1221 9.49 39.63 -8.80
CA LYS A 1221 8.68 38.62 -9.53
C LYS A 1221 9.04 38.52 -11.02
N ARG A 1222 10.33 38.64 -11.36
CA ARG A 1222 10.80 38.55 -12.76
C ARG A 1222 10.66 37.10 -13.26
N PRO A 1223 10.13 36.86 -14.47
CA PRO A 1223 10.03 35.51 -15.05
C PRO A 1223 11.41 34.88 -15.30
N LYS A 1224 11.51 33.55 -15.17
CA LYS A 1224 12.76 32.79 -15.37
C LYS A 1224 13.43 33.05 -16.73
N LEU A 1225 12.63 33.09 -17.81
CA LEU A 1225 13.14 33.34 -19.16
C LEU A 1225 13.75 34.73 -19.32
N GLU A 1226 13.17 35.75 -18.68
CA GLU A 1226 13.71 37.11 -18.71
C GLU A 1226 15.09 37.14 -18.02
N ILE A 1227 15.21 36.51 -16.86
CA ILE A 1227 16.48 36.39 -16.12
C ILE A 1227 17.50 35.65 -16.99
N ALA A 1228 17.13 34.52 -17.58
CA ALA A 1228 18.02 33.72 -18.41
C ALA A 1228 18.58 34.52 -19.61
N GLN A 1229 17.71 35.18 -20.37
CA GLN A 1229 18.09 35.97 -21.55
C GLN A 1229 18.93 37.20 -21.20
N THR A 1230 18.70 37.82 -20.03
CA THR A 1230 19.38 39.07 -19.65
C THR A 1230 20.67 38.86 -18.85
N ARG A 1231 20.76 37.77 -18.07
CA ARG A 1231 21.90 37.50 -17.17
C ARG A 1231 22.90 36.52 -17.78
N ILE A 1232 22.44 35.51 -18.53
CA ILE A 1232 23.31 34.43 -19.03
C ILE A 1232 23.66 34.71 -20.49
N LYS A 1233 24.89 35.16 -20.74
CA LYS A 1233 25.36 35.64 -22.06
C LYS A 1233 25.17 34.62 -23.19
N GLU A 1234 25.39 33.35 -22.91
CA GLU A 1234 25.31 32.25 -23.86
C GLU A 1234 23.89 31.70 -24.08
N TRP A 1235 22.94 32.04 -23.19
CA TRP A 1235 21.60 31.45 -23.19
C TRP A 1235 20.80 31.75 -24.47
N PRO A 1236 20.80 32.98 -25.03
CA PRO A 1236 20.10 33.25 -26.29
C PRO A 1236 20.55 32.36 -27.45
N SER A 1237 21.86 32.07 -27.56
CA SER A 1237 22.38 31.19 -28.61
C SER A 1237 21.99 29.73 -28.41
N LEU A 1238 21.88 29.26 -27.17
CA LEU A 1238 21.40 27.91 -26.85
C LEU A 1238 19.91 27.78 -27.14
N ASP A 1239 19.14 28.83 -26.83
CA ASP A 1239 17.71 28.90 -27.09
C ASP A 1239 17.38 28.93 -28.59
N ASP A 1240 18.18 29.64 -29.39
CA ASP A 1240 18.04 29.61 -30.85
C ASP A 1240 18.33 28.21 -31.43
N GLU A 1241 19.35 27.52 -30.88
CA GLU A 1241 19.69 26.18 -31.34
C GLU A 1241 18.64 25.13 -30.94
N GLN A 1242 18.10 25.17 -29.72
CA GLN A 1242 17.07 24.21 -29.30
C GLN A 1242 15.79 24.36 -30.14
N ARG A 1243 15.43 25.58 -30.56
CA ARG A 1243 14.27 25.82 -31.45
C ARG A 1243 14.41 25.12 -32.81
N LEU A 1244 15.63 24.96 -33.31
CA LEU A 1244 15.86 24.22 -34.56
C LEU A 1244 15.48 22.75 -34.41
N PHE A 1245 15.85 22.12 -33.30
CA PHE A 1245 15.49 20.74 -32.99
C PHE A 1245 13.98 20.59 -32.72
N GLU A 1246 13.38 21.55 -32.04
CA GLU A 1246 11.94 21.60 -31.81
C GLU A 1246 11.16 21.65 -33.13
N GLY A 1247 11.61 22.48 -34.09
CA GLY A 1247 11.03 22.55 -35.43
C GLY A 1247 11.17 21.26 -36.24
N GLU A 1248 12.33 20.60 -36.20
CA GLU A 1248 12.55 19.29 -36.85
C GLU A 1248 11.67 18.21 -36.23
N ALA A 1249 11.62 18.14 -34.90
CA ALA A 1249 10.82 17.16 -34.17
C ALA A 1249 9.33 17.32 -34.42
N LYS A 1250 8.86 18.57 -34.56
CA LYS A 1250 7.47 18.85 -34.89
C LYS A 1250 7.06 18.26 -36.24
N LEU A 1251 7.88 18.42 -37.27
CA LEU A 1251 7.60 17.86 -38.59
C LEU A 1251 7.48 16.33 -38.54
N VAL A 1252 8.38 15.66 -37.82
CA VAL A 1252 8.35 14.19 -37.66
C VAL A 1252 7.11 13.76 -36.87
N TYR A 1253 6.80 14.43 -35.76
CA TYR A 1253 5.64 14.13 -34.92
C TYR A 1253 4.31 14.34 -35.68
N ASP A 1254 4.21 15.42 -36.47
CA ASP A 1254 3.04 15.69 -37.31
C ASP A 1254 2.89 14.67 -38.46
N GLU A 1255 3.97 14.02 -38.92
CA GLU A 1255 3.93 12.92 -39.90
C GLU A 1255 3.53 11.57 -39.27
N GLU A 1256 3.84 11.34 -37.99
CA GLU A 1256 3.51 10.11 -37.26
C GLU A 1256 2.05 10.05 -36.76
N LEU A 1257 1.45 11.22 -36.47
CA LEU A 1257 0.05 11.39 -36.04
C LEU A 1257 -0.97 11.15 -37.17
#